data_AF-A0A3A0BKZ1-F1
#
_entry.id   AF-A0A3A0BKZ1-F1
#
_cell.length_a   1.000
_cell.length_b   1.000
_cell.length_c   1.000
_cell.angle_alpha   90.00
_cell.angle_beta   90.00
_cell.angle_gamma   90.00
#
_symmetry.space_group_name_H-M   'P 1'
#
loop_
_entity.id
_entity.type
_entity.pdbx_description
1 polymer ?
#
loop_
_entity_poly.entity_id
_entity_poly.type
_entity_poly.pdbx_seq_one_letter_code
_entity_poly.pdbx_strand_id
1 'polypeptide(L)'
;MQPQSPLQILFIVRQPSLCDSLAQVLSGFGSALRWTSASTPTGVARALESKLDLILADPFAMGQGDIIAYYKALRCRLRAAPLIVLLPADTPDYRDAAVQMGANYTLAWSETATELLPVMERLLERKRLITGVSKYIESAAHASAPAGAPAFDPSLTERSRITIERLAPKTSIPENYSFPPISQSTFLRGLTFSAAAPISSNTERVDRTACNLNCGAHFCGLNATVRGGEIVKIEAADFPDPRYRRLCMKGISHVQMQAHPERLLTPLKRKGQRGQGEWEQISWEQALDEIAKKMRRLRDDFGAESLFFLPYSGQLSVLNGFNGVYLRLAAALGASGTSLREYGLDSAVPSGIEDTLGVGSGYLSNDFSDLPNSRLILIWGGNPAQSRMNWWNFFMDAKRAGARLVTIDPRFSLTASKSDEWIPIRAGTDLYLTLAMLRLIIENDWMDREFVLRHTVAPLLAREDNGEFLRLGKASRNGDQAQGLVWDANEKRALPAIQSSSPALSGRYVVAGIPCRTAFDFLREMLAPYTPEFAAEKTGLDAAQILRLTREFAAAKPARIMTLYGIDRWNHGATFGRLIATLAAFTGNLGVRGGGVGVDGSREATLPTSNFPNPNGKIHRPINPLLLPEQIISEQPYPIKSVFVAFGNWINQLPDQNRLLREALPKLDLLVVADHFMTETARYADYVLPAATFFEREDMVKGPGPYVQYQPAIVAPRGECRSDFEIAAELAKRLGCGGAFEKPPRDYLADVLADGETTRHIALDELIAQGVMKRRLPPDWEVMHCDLHFHTPSGRVEFYVERLLPFGRALPNYEPPLEAFPENELSLHYPLVCLTEHSRYRVHSTFSNAPWLREIETEPRAAVHPLEAERRGIVERDWVRIYNGRGHVTLRVHLSQAVPPGTVYLSQGWQSVDFQNGHAQSLTHARGNAANAFGENSSFSDVLVEMEKTGESLP
;
A
#
# COMPACT_ATOMS: atom_id res chain seq x y z
N MET A 1 50.65 16.07 -40.23
CA MET A 1 49.54 16.15 -39.24
C MET A 1 48.36 16.83 -39.92
N GLN A 2 47.26 16.12 -40.13
CA GLN A 2 46.03 16.76 -40.61
C GLN A 2 45.57 17.79 -39.55
N PRO A 3 45.06 18.96 -39.96
CA PRO A 3 44.47 19.92 -39.03
C PRO A 3 43.28 19.25 -38.35
N GLN A 4 43.42 18.95 -37.05
CA GLN A 4 42.36 18.31 -36.26
C GLN A 4 41.18 19.29 -36.11
N SER A 5 39.98 18.82 -36.48
CA SER A 5 38.73 19.56 -36.39
C SER A 5 38.49 20.09 -34.97
N PRO A 6 37.95 21.33 -34.81
CA PRO A 6 37.63 21.89 -33.51
C PRO A 6 36.50 21.11 -32.84
N LEU A 7 36.58 20.94 -31.51
CA LEU A 7 35.57 20.24 -30.72
C LEU A 7 34.26 21.03 -30.73
N GLN A 8 33.12 20.37 -30.96
CA GLN A 8 31.81 21.00 -31.07
C GLN A 8 30.95 20.73 -29.83
N ILE A 9 30.59 21.78 -29.10
CA ILE A 9 29.77 21.72 -27.89
C ILE A 9 28.43 22.43 -28.09
N LEU A 10 27.34 21.78 -27.69
CA LEU A 10 26.00 22.38 -27.71
C LEU A 10 25.55 22.76 -26.29
N PHE A 11 25.16 24.02 -26.11
CA PHE A 11 24.54 24.55 -24.90
C PHE A 11 23.03 24.71 -25.09
N ILE A 12 22.26 24.19 -24.14
CA ILE A 12 20.81 24.33 -24.10
C ILE A 12 20.46 24.88 -22.72
N VAL A 13 20.48 26.21 -22.55
CA VAL A 13 20.30 26.86 -21.24
C VAL A 13 19.30 28.00 -21.30
N ARG A 14 18.52 28.18 -20.22
CA ARG A 14 17.42 29.18 -20.15
C ARG A 14 17.92 30.62 -20.04
N GLN A 15 19.02 30.81 -19.30
CA GLN A 15 19.52 32.12 -18.90
C GLN A 15 20.64 32.62 -19.82
N PRO A 16 20.48 33.76 -20.50
CA PRO A 16 21.52 34.33 -21.35
C PRO A 16 22.84 34.63 -20.60
N SER A 17 22.77 35.09 -19.34
CA SER A 17 23.94 35.38 -18.49
C SER A 17 24.81 34.15 -18.20
N LEU A 18 24.19 32.97 -18.09
CA LEU A 18 24.90 31.70 -17.93
C LEU A 18 25.60 31.30 -19.24
N CYS A 19 24.91 31.45 -20.37
CA CYS A 19 25.50 31.28 -21.70
C CYS A 19 26.74 32.17 -21.88
N ASP A 20 26.64 33.45 -21.50
CA ASP A 20 27.73 34.43 -21.63
C ASP A 20 28.91 34.09 -20.71
N SER A 21 28.63 33.66 -19.47
CA SER A 21 29.66 33.22 -18.52
C SER A 21 30.39 31.96 -19.01
N LEU A 22 29.64 30.99 -19.54
CA LEU A 22 30.21 29.77 -20.14
C LEU A 22 31.00 30.09 -21.42
N ALA A 23 30.48 30.97 -22.28
CA ALA A 23 31.17 31.43 -23.48
C ALA A 23 32.48 32.17 -23.15
N GLN A 24 32.49 33.00 -22.11
CA GLN A 24 33.69 33.71 -21.64
C GLN A 24 34.75 32.73 -21.14
N VAL A 25 34.37 31.74 -20.33
CA VAL A 25 35.27 30.66 -19.88
C VAL A 25 35.82 29.90 -21.09
N LEU A 26 34.98 29.53 -22.06
CA LEU A 26 35.38 28.74 -23.23
C LEU A 26 36.21 29.53 -24.25
N SER A 27 36.03 30.84 -24.34
CA SER A 27 36.81 31.72 -25.20
C SER A 27 38.31 31.76 -24.83
N GLY A 28 38.64 31.49 -23.57
CA GLY A 28 40.01 31.36 -23.07
C GLY A 28 40.78 30.15 -23.62
N PHE A 29 40.09 29.19 -24.25
CA PHE A 29 40.67 27.94 -24.76
C PHE A 29 41.18 28.01 -26.21
N GLY A 30 41.03 29.17 -26.87
CA GLY A 30 41.52 29.40 -28.24
C GLY A 30 40.74 28.65 -29.32
N SER A 31 41.23 28.72 -30.57
CA SER A 31 40.55 28.26 -31.81
C SER A 31 40.25 26.74 -31.91
N ALA A 32 40.56 25.97 -30.86
CA ALA A 32 40.40 24.52 -30.81
C ALA A 32 38.99 24.06 -30.39
N LEU A 33 38.12 24.98 -29.94
CA LEU A 33 36.78 24.69 -29.44
C LEU A 33 35.75 25.61 -30.10
N ARG A 34 34.66 25.04 -30.57
CA ARG A 34 33.51 25.75 -31.12
C ARG A 34 32.27 25.36 -30.33
N TRP A 35 31.43 26.34 -30.03
CA TRP A 35 30.19 26.10 -29.33
C TRP A 35 29.02 26.76 -30.03
N THR A 36 27.83 26.20 -29.80
CA THR A 36 26.55 26.76 -30.25
C THR A 36 25.57 26.72 -29.09
N SER A 37 24.71 27.71 -28.98
CA SER A 37 23.64 27.75 -27.99
C SER A 37 22.28 27.66 -28.68
N ALA A 38 21.38 26.86 -28.14
CA ALA A 38 20.00 26.76 -28.62
C ALA A 38 19.03 26.86 -27.43
N SER A 39 17.95 27.62 -27.61
CA SER A 39 16.92 27.83 -26.59
C SER A 39 15.50 27.50 -27.10
N THR A 40 15.40 26.88 -28.27
CA THR A 40 14.13 26.40 -28.84
C THR A 40 14.27 24.97 -29.40
N PRO A 41 13.20 24.15 -29.39
CA PRO A 41 13.24 22.79 -29.94
C PRO A 41 13.73 22.74 -31.39
N THR A 42 13.28 23.66 -32.25
CA THR A 42 13.73 23.72 -33.65
C THR A 42 15.23 24.08 -33.77
N GLY A 43 15.73 24.95 -32.88
CA GLY A 43 17.16 25.28 -32.81
C GLY A 43 18.02 24.11 -32.34
N VAL A 44 17.54 23.36 -31.34
CA VAL A 44 18.20 22.14 -30.81
C VAL A 44 18.25 21.07 -31.89
N ALA A 45 17.13 20.81 -32.59
CA ALA A 45 17.08 19.84 -33.68
C ALA A 45 18.09 20.17 -34.81
N ARG A 46 18.21 21.45 -35.20
CA ARG A 46 19.17 21.90 -36.22
C ARG A 46 20.62 21.77 -35.77
N ALA A 47 20.94 22.10 -34.51
CA ALA A 47 22.30 21.97 -33.98
C ALA A 47 22.79 20.51 -33.95
N LEU A 48 21.86 19.58 -33.71
CA LEU A 48 22.13 18.13 -33.65
C LEU A 48 22.32 17.47 -35.02
N GLU A 49 22.11 18.19 -36.13
CA GLU A 49 22.48 17.72 -37.49
C GLU A 49 24.02 17.71 -37.68
N SER A 50 24.76 18.43 -36.83
CA SER A 50 26.21 18.43 -36.80
C SER A 50 26.79 17.36 -35.87
N LYS A 51 28.02 16.91 -36.10
CA LYS A 51 28.70 15.96 -35.20
C LYS A 51 29.14 16.70 -33.93
N LEU A 52 28.44 16.47 -32.83
CA LEU A 52 28.73 17.04 -31.52
C LEU A 52 29.62 16.12 -30.70
N ASP A 53 30.49 16.73 -29.91
CA ASP A 53 31.39 16.03 -28.99
C ASP A 53 30.88 16.07 -27.54
N LEU A 54 30.04 17.06 -27.18
CA LEU A 54 29.45 17.20 -25.85
C LEU A 54 28.16 18.04 -25.88
N ILE A 55 27.18 17.67 -25.04
CA ILE A 55 25.93 18.43 -24.87
C ILE A 55 25.79 18.82 -23.40
N LEU A 56 25.53 20.11 -23.15
CA LEU A 56 25.24 20.68 -21.84
C LEU A 56 23.82 21.26 -21.84
N ALA A 57 22.94 20.68 -21.03
CA ALA A 57 21.52 21.03 -21.04
C ALA A 57 21.02 21.36 -19.64
N ASP A 58 20.37 22.52 -19.50
CA ASP A 58 19.47 22.82 -18.39
C ASP A 58 18.11 22.20 -18.72
N PRO A 59 17.56 21.33 -17.85
CA PRO A 59 16.33 20.59 -18.09
C PRO A 59 15.10 21.51 -18.25
N PHE A 60 15.23 22.78 -17.87
CA PHE A 60 14.17 23.79 -17.93
C PHE A 60 14.49 24.94 -18.91
N ALA A 61 15.52 24.78 -19.74
CA ALA A 61 15.94 25.76 -20.74
C ALA A 61 14.83 26.22 -21.70
N MET A 62 13.82 25.38 -21.93
CA MET A 62 12.71 25.66 -22.83
C MET A 62 11.39 25.47 -22.06
N GLY A 63 10.40 26.34 -22.30
CA GLY A 63 9.16 26.43 -21.50
C GLY A 63 8.36 25.12 -21.39
N GLN A 64 7.54 25.02 -20.33
CA GLN A 64 6.84 23.80 -19.92
C GLN A 64 5.82 23.30 -20.95
N GLY A 65 6.11 22.11 -21.48
CA GLY A 65 5.28 21.34 -22.41
C GLY A 65 6.11 20.25 -23.07
N ASP A 66 6.21 19.10 -22.41
CA ASP A 66 6.76 17.85 -22.97
C ASP A 66 8.27 17.77 -23.29
N ILE A 67 9.10 18.53 -22.56
CA ILE A 67 10.55 18.57 -22.83
C ILE A 67 11.26 17.24 -22.56
N ILE A 68 10.82 16.45 -21.58
CA ILE A 68 11.41 15.14 -21.24
C ILE A 68 11.08 14.11 -22.31
N ALA A 69 9.84 14.11 -22.82
CA ALA A 69 9.45 13.30 -23.97
C ALA A 69 10.22 13.72 -25.23
N TYR A 70 10.43 15.03 -25.42
CA TYR A 70 11.24 15.58 -26.51
C TYR A 70 12.70 15.14 -26.43
N TYR A 71 13.36 15.21 -25.27
CA TYR A 71 14.73 14.72 -25.08
C TYR A 71 14.84 13.20 -25.21
N LYS A 72 13.88 12.40 -24.69
CA LYS A 72 13.82 10.94 -24.90
C LYS A 72 13.67 10.58 -26.38
N ALA A 73 12.81 11.31 -27.10
CA ALA A 73 12.60 11.12 -28.55
C ALA A 73 13.85 11.50 -29.36
N LEU A 74 14.57 12.56 -28.98
CA LEU A 74 15.83 12.94 -29.61
C LEU A 74 16.99 12.01 -29.25
N ARG A 75 17.04 11.45 -28.04
CA ARG A 75 18.07 10.49 -27.60
C ARG A 75 18.13 9.25 -28.48
N CYS A 76 16.99 8.82 -29.01
CA CYS A 76 16.89 7.75 -29.99
C CYS A 76 17.56 8.09 -31.35
N ARG A 77 17.87 9.37 -31.59
CA ARG A 77 18.53 9.90 -32.81
C ARG A 77 19.94 10.44 -32.57
N LEU A 78 20.41 10.56 -31.32
CA LEU A 78 21.73 11.12 -31.00
C LEU A 78 22.87 10.16 -31.39
N ARG A 79 23.91 10.69 -32.06
CA ARG A 79 25.19 10.01 -32.21
C ARG A 79 26.02 10.22 -30.94
N ALA A 80 26.03 9.24 -30.04
CA ALA A 80 27.04 8.94 -28.98
C ALA A 80 27.70 10.09 -28.17
N ALA A 81 27.24 11.34 -28.25
CA ALA A 81 27.81 12.47 -27.52
C ALA A 81 27.31 12.46 -26.07
N PRO A 82 28.20 12.58 -25.06
CA PRO A 82 27.79 12.61 -23.67
C PRO A 82 26.88 13.82 -23.38
N LEU A 83 25.82 13.59 -22.60
CA LEU A 83 24.88 14.60 -22.13
C LEU A 83 25.15 14.91 -20.65
N ILE A 84 25.44 16.17 -20.35
CA ILE A 84 25.54 16.68 -18.97
C ILE A 84 24.33 17.56 -18.69
N VAL A 85 23.62 17.25 -17.62
CA VAL A 85 22.47 18.04 -17.16
C VAL A 85 22.89 18.98 -16.04
N LEU A 86 22.61 20.27 -16.20
CA LEU A 86 22.90 21.33 -15.24
C LEU A 86 21.70 21.49 -14.30
N LEU A 87 21.93 21.30 -13.01
CA LEU A 87 20.92 21.33 -11.96
C LEU A 87 21.24 22.47 -10.97
N PRO A 88 20.27 23.29 -10.55
CA PRO A 88 20.46 24.18 -9.39
C PRO A 88 20.77 23.35 -8.14
N ALA A 89 21.72 23.79 -7.31
CA ALA A 89 22.18 23.05 -6.13
C ALA A 89 21.15 22.94 -4.99
N ASP A 90 20.10 23.74 -5.08
CA ASP A 90 19.15 24.08 -4.04
C ASP A 90 17.75 23.49 -4.30
N THR A 91 17.62 22.45 -5.12
CA THR A 91 16.33 21.79 -5.34
C THR A 91 16.42 20.25 -5.42
N PRO A 92 15.64 19.51 -4.60
CA PRO A 92 15.73 18.04 -4.49
C PRO A 92 15.21 17.25 -5.71
N ASP A 93 14.26 17.80 -6.46
CA ASP A 93 13.43 17.04 -7.42
C ASP A 93 14.07 16.85 -8.81
N TYR A 94 15.22 17.48 -9.08
CA TYR A 94 15.74 17.56 -10.44
C TYR A 94 16.67 16.40 -10.86
N ARG A 95 17.05 15.52 -9.91
CA ARG A 95 17.78 14.28 -10.25
C ARG A 95 16.94 13.36 -11.13
N ASP A 96 15.64 13.28 -10.87
CA ASP A 96 14.73 12.47 -11.68
C ASP A 96 14.58 13.01 -13.11
N ALA A 97 14.56 14.35 -13.28
CA ALA A 97 14.56 14.97 -14.61
C ALA A 97 15.85 14.65 -15.40
N ALA A 98 17.00 14.68 -14.74
CA ALA A 98 18.27 14.31 -15.36
C ALA A 98 18.35 12.82 -15.73
N VAL A 99 17.85 11.93 -14.88
CA VAL A 99 17.75 10.49 -15.16
C VAL A 99 16.78 10.23 -16.32
N GLN A 100 15.65 10.94 -16.37
CA GLN A 100 14.66 10.81 -17.44
C GLN A 100 15.13 11.37 -18.78
N MET A 101 15.89 12.47 -18.80
CA MET A 101 16.59 12.96 -20.00
C MET A 101 17.74 12.05 -20.41
N GLY A 102 18.18 11.18 -19.50
CA GLY A 102 19.29 10.31 -19.72
C GLY A 102 20.60 11.09 -19.75
N ALA A 103 20.82 11.90 -18.73
CA ALA A 103 22.12 12.48 -18.49
C ALA A 103 23.14 11.35 -18.31
N ASN A 104 24.29 11.49 -18.95
CA ASN A 104 25.45 10.70 -18.59
C ASN A 104 26.02 11.20 -17.25
N TYR A 105 25.89 12.50 -16.98
CA TYR A 105 26.37 13.14 -15.75
C TYR A 105 25.43 14.27 -15.32
N THR A 106 25.29 14.47 -14.01
CA THR A 106 24.54 15.58 -13.42
C THR A 106 25.50 16.51 -12.71
N LEU A 107 25.39 17.81 -12.93
CA LEU A 107 26.12 18.80 -12.16
C LEU A 107 25.15 19.70 -11.39
N ALA A 108 25.25 19.68 -10.06
CA ALA A 108 24.64 20.68 -9.20
C ALA A 108 25.50 21.95 -9.24
N TRP A 109 24.92 23.09 -9.58
CA TRP A 109 25.62 24.35 -9.83
C TRP A 109 25.05 25.42 -8.89
N SER A 110 25.91 26.06 -8.10
CA SER A 110 25.56 27.16 -7.20
C SER A 110 26.05 28.53 -7.73
N GLU A 111 25.67 28.86 -8.96
CA GLU A 111 25.95 30.13 -9.65
C GLU A 111 27.37 30.40 -10.23
N THR A 112 28.41 29.59 -9.99
CA THR A 112 29.73 29.78 -10.68
C THR A 112 30.09 28.74 -11.75
N ALA A 113 30.38 29.18 -12.98
CA ALA A 113 30.69 28.33 -14.14
C ALA A 113 32.01 27.53 -14.02
N THR A 114 32.85 27.85 -13.04
CA THR A 114 34.15 27.22 -12.76
C THR A 114 34.05 25.77 -12.29
N GLU A 115 32.92 25.35 -11.72
CA GLU A 115 32.69 23.98 -11.23
C GLU A 115 32.54 22.94 -12.37
N LEU A 116 32.29 23.41 -13.61
CA LEU A 116 32.12 22.57 -14.79
C LEU A 116 33.44 22.02 -15.35
N LEU A 117 34.56 22.73 -15.13
CA LEU A 117 35.83 22.47 -15.79
C LEU A 117 36.42 21.08 -15.47
N PRO A 118 36.49 20.63 -14.20
CA PRO A 118 37.06 19.32 -13.86
C PRO A 118 36.19 18.15 -14.33
N VAL A 119 34.89 18.38 -14.54
CA VAL A 119 33.97 17.38 -15.08
C VAL A 119 34.13 17.29 -16.61
N MET A 120 34.19 18.42 -17.32
CA MET A 120 34.47 18.42 -18.76
C MET A 120 35.84 17.82 -19.09
N GLU A 121 36.86 18.04 -18.25
CA GLU A 121 38.19 17.45 -18.39
C GLU A 121 38.18 15.92 -18.30
N ARG A 122 37.43 15.37 -17.32
CA ARG A 122 37.28 13.93 -17.13
C ARG A 122 36.52 13.25 -18.26
N LEU A 123 35.56 13.94 -18.89
CA LEU A 123 34.64 13.33 -19.86
C LEU A 123 35.12 13.38 -21.31
N LEU A 124 35.94 14.38 -21.65
CA LEU A 124 36.46 14.51 -23.01
C LEU A 124 37.78 13.76 -23.22
N GLU A 125 38.37 13.17 -22.16
CA GLU A 125 39.61 12.38 -22.14
C GLU A 125 40.66 12.80 -23.18
N ARG A 126 40.89 14.12 -23.33
CA ARG A 126 41.86 14.65 -24.30
C ARG A 126 42.72 15.73 -23.70
N LYS A 127 44.05 15.50 -23.80
CA LYS A 127 45.16 16.38 -23.42
C LYS A 127 45.05 17.86 -23.84
N ARG A 128 44.17 18.20 -24.80
CA ARG A 128 43.98 19.58 -25.29
C ARG A 128 43.26 20.50 -24.29
N LEU A 129 42.27 19.98 -23.55
CA LEU A 129 41.57 20.79 -22.53
C LEU A 129 42.55 21.17 -21.41
N ILE A 130 43.37 20.20 -20.98
CA ILE A 130 44.36 20.32 -19.90
C ILE A 130 45.30 21.51 -20.14
N THR A 131 45.87 21.64 -21.35
CA THR A 131 46.84 22.72 -21.63
C THR A 131 46.19 24.11 -21.70
N GLY A 132 44.91 24.21 -22.05
CA GLY A 132 44.15 25.46 -22.03
C GLY A 132 43.64 25.83 -20.63
N VAL A 133 43.15 24.85 -19.86
CA VAL A 133 42.66 25.03 -18.48
C VAL A 133 43.83 25.48 -17.61
N SER A 134 44.99 24.81 -17.69
CA SER A 134 46.17 25.18 -16.90
C SER A 134 46.65 26.60 -17.22
N LYS A 135 46.65 27.01 -18.49
CA LYS A 135 47.03 28.38 -18.87
C LYS A 135 46.03 29.44 -18.41
N TYR A 136 44.73 29.13 -18.40
CA TYR A 136 43.70 30.04 -17.90
C TYR A 136 43.74 30.15 -16.37
N ILE A 137 43.96 29.05 -15.65
CA ILE A 137 44.14 29.03 -14.20
C ILE A 137 45.42 29.79 -13.81
N GLU A 138 46.54 29.58 -14.52
CA GLU A 138 47.79 30.33 -14.30
C GLU A 138 47.64 31.83 -14.62
N SER A 139 46.92 32.17 -15.71
CA SER A 139 46.62 33.55 -16.09
C SER A 139 45.69 34.25 -15.09
N ALA A 140 44.69 33.55 -14.55
CA ALA A 140 43.76 34.10 -13.56
C ALA A 140 44.42 34.23 -12.19
N ALA A 141 45.30 33.30 -11.80
CA ALA A 141 46.07 33.37 -10.57
C ALA A 141 47.11 34.51 -10.59
N HIS A 142 47.68 34.85 -11.75
CA HIS A 142 48.62 35.97 -11.86
C HIS A 142 47.98 37.35 -11.98
N ALA A 143 46.70 37.45 -12.38
CA ALA A 143 46.01 38.74 -12.52
C ALA A 143 45.40 39.27 -11.21
N SER A 144 45.44 38.51 -10.11
CA SER A 144 44.68 38.83 -8.88
C SER A 144 45.50 38.95 -7.59
N ALA A 145 46.84 38.91 -7.63
CA ALA A 145 47.66 39.02 -6.42
C ALA A 145 48.57 40.27 -6.43
N PRO A 146 48.38 41.23 -5.51
CA PRO A 146 49.40 42.24 -5.20
C PRO A 146 50.65 41.58 -4.60
N ALA A 147 51.82 42.10 -4.95
CA ALA A 147 53.11 41.56 -4.56
C ALA A 147 53.27 41.49 -3.02
N GLY A 148 53.56 40.30 -2.51
CA GLY A 148 54.06 40.10 -1.14
C GLY A 148 53.19 39.23 -0.22
N ALA A 149 52.04 38.73 -0.66
CA ALA A 149 51.29 37.71 0.06
C ALA A 149 51.38 36.35 -0.68
N PRO A 150 51.53 35.22 0.03
CA PRO A 150 51.56 33.91 -0.61
C PRO A 150 50.25 33.69 -1.40
N ALA A 151 50.36 33.20 -2.63
CA ALA A 151 49.22 32.98 -3.53
C ALA A 151 48.24 31.88 -3.03
N PHE A 152 48.46 31.32 -1.84
CA PHE A 152 47.60 30.36 -1.20
C PHE A 152 47.69 30.48 0.32
N ASP A 153 46.53 30.71 0.95
CA ASP A 153 46.33 30.47 2.36
C ASP A 153 46.20 28.94 2.58
N PRO A 154 47.09 28.30 3.35
CA PRO A 154 46.97 26.88 3.67
C PRO A 154 45.68 26.56 4.44
N SER A 155 45.03 27.55 5.07
CA SER A 155 43.76 27.39 5.79
C SER A 155 42.55 27.16 4.87
N LEU A 156 42.71 27.33 3.55
CA LEU A 156 41.69 26.96 2.56
C LEU A 156 41.81 25.50 2.07
N THR A 157 42.65 24.68 2.69
CA THR A 157 42.58 23.22 2.49
C THR A 157 41.37 22.55 3.17
N GLU A 158 40.53 23.29 3.92
CA GLU A 158 39.39 22.72 4.64
C GLU A 158 38.00 22.85 3.98
N ARG A 159 37.86 23.38 2.75
CA ARG A 159 36.59 23.31 2.00
C ARG A 159 36.77 22.91 0.55
N SER A 160 37.16 21.66 0.33
CA SER A 160 36.79 20.86 -0.85
C SER A 160 37.45 19.48 -0.79
N ARG A 161 36.83 18.57 -0.02
CA ARG A 161 36.87 17.15 -0.34
C ARG A 161 35.44 16.62 -0.32
N ILE A 162 34.99 16.22 -1.50
CA ILE A 162 34.07 15.11 -1.68
C ILE A 162 34.53 13.95 -0.76
N THR A 163 33.58 13.24 -0.13
CA THR A 163 33.63 11.89 0.50
C THR A 163 33.39 11.83 2.04
N ILE A 164 32.21 11.27 2.44
CA ILE A 164 31.94 10.20 3.46
C ILE A 164 32.08 10.42 5.02
N GLU A 165 30.98 10.06 5.72
CA GLU A 165 30.69 9.47 7.08
C GLU A 165 30.88 10.07 8.52
N ARG A 166 29.82 9.76 9.34
CA ARG A 166 29.58 9.39 10.79
C ARG A 166 29.78 10.35 11.99
N LEU A 167 28.86 10.26 12.98
CA LEU A 167 28.87 11.00 14.27
C LEU A 167 28.46 10.14 15.48
N ALA A 168 29.11 10.37 16.64
CA ALA A 168 28.89 9.72 17.95
C ALA A 168 28.40 10.74 19.03
N PRO A 169 27.76 10.31 20.15
CA PRO A 169 27.08 11.22 21.09
C PRO A 169 27.79 11.40 22.44
N LYS A 170 27.65 12.58 23.08
CA LYS A 170 27.88 12.77 24.53
C LYS A 170 26.95 13.84 25.17
N THR A 171 25.98 13.32 25.94
CA THR A 171 25.66 13.53 27.37
C THR A 171 25.58 14.90 28.09
N SER A 172 24.62 14.90 29.04
CA SER A 172 24.45 15.65 30.31
C SER A 172 23.53 16.88 30.21
N ILE A 173 22.66 17.26 31.16
CA ILE A 173 22.51 17.17 32.65
C ILE A 173 20.97 17.37 32.96
N PRO A 174 20.42 17.60 34.19
CA PRO A 174 20.53 17.03 35.55
C PRO A 174 19.20 16.49 36.12
N GLU A 175 19.35 15.78 37.24
CA GLU A 175 18.35 15.31 38.20
C GLU A 175 17.57 16.46 38.88
N ASN A 176 16.24 16.29 39.00
CA ASN A 176 15.38 16.60 40.16
C ASN A 176 13.97 17.02 39.73
N TYR A 177 13.01 16.09 39.66
CA TYR A 177 11.59 16.41 39.86
C TYR A 177 10.82 15.17 40.38
N SER A 178 10.23 15.31 41.57
CA SER A 178 9.39 14.31 42.24
C SER A 178 7.93 14.75 42.15
N PHE A 179 7.01 13.82 41.85
CA PHE A 179 5.57 14.02 42.00
C PHE A 179 4.92 12.93 42.88
N PRO A 180 3.80 13.24 43.58
CA PRO A 180 3.32 12.54 44.77
C PRO A 180 2.41 11.34 44.46
N PRO A 181 2.04 10.50 45.44
CA PRO A 181 1.40 9.20 45.18
C PRO A 181 -0.10 9.33 44.87
N ILE A 182 -0.54 8.55 43.87
CA ILE A 182 -1.93 8.43 43.42
C ILE A 182 -2.74 7.64 44.46
N SER A 183 -3.83 8.22 44.97
CA SER A 183 -4.76 7.57 45.89
C SER A 183 -5.58 6.48 45.18
N GLN A 184 -5.64 5.30 45.80
CA GLN A 184 -6.55 4.22 45.46
C GLN A 184 -8.02 4.65 45.68
N SER A 185 -8.76 4.96 44.62
CA SER A 185 -10.23 4.89 44.65
C SER A 185 -10.83 4.91 43.24
N THR A 186 -11.01 3.74 42.62
CA THR A 186 -12.02 3.57 41.57
C THR A 186 -12.59 2.15 41.52
N PHE A 187 -13.00 1.65 42.68
CA PHE A 187 -14.05 0.62 42.75
C PHE A 187 -15.39 1.38 42.69
N LEU A 188 -16.27 1.06 41.73
CA LEU A 188 -17.64 1.60 41.53
C LEU A 188 -17.85 2.86 40.64
N ARG A 189 -17.27 2.93 39.43
CA ARG A 189 -17.78 3.83 38.36
C ARG A 189 -18.30 3.14 37.09
N GLY A 190 -18.46 1.81 37.10
CA GLY A 190 -19.07 1.04 36.01
C GLY A 190 -20.58 0.80 36.15
N LEU A 191 -21.21 1.25 37.24
CA LEU A 191 -22.64 1.10 37.50
C LEU A 191 -23.27 2.43 37.93
N THR A 192 -23.18 3.43 37.06
CA THR A 192 -24.23 4.46 37.01
C THR A 192 -25.07 4.16 35.79
N PHE A 193 -26.00 3.22 35.93
CA PHE A 193 -27.27 3.35 35.21
C PHE A 193 -27.82 4.71 35.64
N SER A 194 -27.81 5.69 34.75
CA SER A 194 -28.69 6.84 34.93
C SER A 194 -30.07 6.25 35.17
N ALA A 195 -30.68 6.56 36.31
CA ALA A 195 -32.06 6.18 36.57
C ALA A 195 -32.88 6.68 35.38
N ALA A 196 -33.34 5.73 34.55
CA ALA A 196 -34.20 6.05 33.43
C ALA A 196 -35.44 6.76 33.98
N ALA A 197 -35.86 7.83 33.31
CA ALA A 197 -37.20 8.36 33.48
C ALA A 197 -38.22 7.20 33.35
N PRO A 198 -39.37 7.23 34.03
CA PRO A 198 -40.32 6.13 33.98
C PRO A 198 -40.71 5.83 32.52
N ILE A 199 -40.25 4.69 32.01
CA ILE A 199 -40.49 4.27 30.62
C ILE A 199 -41.96 3.84 30.53
N SER A 200 -42.73 4.51 29.69
CA SER A 200 -44.18 4.30 29.55
C SER A 200 -44.58 3.10 28.68
N SER A 201 -43.64 2.27 28.22
CA SER A 201 -43.97 1.01 27.55
C SER A 201 -42.98 -0.11 27.87
N ASN A 202 -43.51 -1.22 28.38
CA ASN A 202 -42.79 -2.45 28.70
C ASN A 202 -42.59 -3.36 27.48
N THR A 203 -42.82 -2.85 26.27
CA THR A 203 -42.78 -3.63 25.03
C THR A 203 -41.36 -3.71 24.50
N GLU A 204 -40.78 -4.91 24.56
CA GLU A 204 -39.58 -5.25 23.81
C GLU A 204 -39.91 -5.51 22.35
N ARG A 205 -39.06 -5.02 21.45
CA ARG A 205 -39.06 -5.45 20.05
C ARG A 205 -37.69 -5.96 19.66
N VAL A 206 -37.66 -6.87 18.68
CA VAL A 206 -36.41 -7.38 18.09
C VAL A 206 -36.40 -7.00 16.63
N ASP A 207 -35.41 -6.20 16.25
CA ASP A 207 -35.23 -5.74 14.88
C ASP A 207 -33.98 -6.37 14.27
N ARG A 208 -34.08 -6.84 13.03
CA ARG A 208 -32.92 -7.35 12.28
C ARG A 208 -32.16 -6.19 11.65
N THR A 209 -30.83 -6.24 11.72
CA THR A 209 -29.91 -5.35 11.00
C THR A 209 -28.63 -6.11 10.66
N ALA A 210 -27.58 -5.41 10.24
CA ALA A 210 -26.29 -6.00 9.92
C ALA A 210 -25.12 -5.16 10.46
N CYS A 211 -24.01 -5.82 10.80
CA CYS A 211 -22.74 -5.16 11.11
C CYS A 211 -22.04 -4.76 9.80
N ASN A 212 -21.48 -3.54 9.74
CA ASN A 212 -20.87 -2.99 8.52
C ASN A 212 -19.37 -2.65 8.66
N LEU A 213 -18.73 -3.15 9.72
CA LEU A 213 -17.32 -2.87 10.00
C LEU A 213 -16.37 -3.76 9.19
N ASN A 214 -15.20 -3.23 8.86
CA ASN A 214 -14.17 -3.94 8.09
C ASN A 214 -13.36 -4.94 8.92
N CYS A 215 -14.01 -6.05 9.23
CA CYS A 215 -13.38 -7.20 9.88
C CYS A 215 -12.94 -8.30 8.90
N GLY A 216 -13.14 -8.13 7.58
CA GLY A 216 -12.82 -9.13 6.54
C GLY A 216 -14.05 -9.75 5.85
N ALA A 217 -14.84 -8.95 5.13
CA ALA A 217 -16.00 -9.39 4.33
C ALA A 217 -17.11 -10.19 5.04
N HIS A 218 -17.16 -10.17 6.37
CA HIS A 218 -18.05 -11.01 7.19
C HIS A 218 -19.48 -10.49 7.34
N PHE A 219 -19.66 -9.16 7.35
CA PHE A 219 -20.90 -8.40 7.63
C PHE A 219 -22.02 -9.20 8.30
N CYS A 220 -21.83 -9.55 9.57
CA CYS A 220 -22.73 -10.43 10.29
C CYS A 220 -24.14 -9.85 10.38
N GLY A 221 -25.16 -10.70 10.24
CA GLY A 221 -26.53 -10.34 10.58
C GLY A 221 -26.71 -10.23 12.10
N LEU A 222 -27.40 -9.20 12.55
CA LEU A 222 -27.62 -8.88 13.96
C LEU A 222 -29.13 -8.82 14.25
N ASN A 223 -29.56 -9.44 15.34
CA ASN A 223 -30.86 -9.18 15.95
C ASN A 223 -30.65 -8.25 17.14
N ALA A 224 -31.20 -7.04 17.08
CA ALA A 224 -31.10 -6.03 18.13
C ALA A 224 -32.41 -5.99 18.92
N THR A 225 -32.34 -6.30 20.22
CA THR A 225 -33.49 -6.14 21.12
C THR A 225 -33.52 -4.70 21.64
N VAL A 226 -34.63 -4.02 21.40
CA VAL A 226 -34.87 -2.63 21.84
C VAL A 226 -35.87 -2.65 23.00
N ARG A 227 -35.50 -2.00 24.11
CA ARG A 227 -36.36 -1.79 25.28
C ARG A 227 -36.26 -0.33 25.70
N GLY A 228 -37.39 0.37 25.81
CA GLY A 228 -37.39 1.79 26.18
C GLY A 228 -36.65 2.71 25.20
N GLY A 229 -36.58 2.35 23.92
CA GLY A 229 -35.87 3.12 22.90
C GLY A 229 -34.35 2.88 22.85
N GLU A 230 -33.81 2.01 23.72
CA GLU A 230 -32.39 1.67 23.76
C GLU A 230 -32.15 0.21 23.34
N ILE A 231 -31.01 -0.04 22.70
CA ILE A 231 -30.57 -1.39 22.37
C ILE A 231 -30.00 -2.03 23.64
N VAL A 232 -30.63 -3.10 24.11
CA VAL A 232 -30.24 -3.79 25.36
C VAL A 232 -29.59 -5.15 25.12
N LYS A 233 -29.71 -5.70 23.90
CA LYS A 233 -29.16 -7.01 23.54
C LYS A 233 -28.88 -7.09 22.03
N ILE A 234 -27.78 -7.77 21.68
CA ILE A 234 -27.44 -8.09 20.28
C ILE A 234 -27.16 -9.60 20.18
N GLU A 235 -27.79 -10.24 19.21
CA GLU A 235 -27.63 -11.67 18.90
C GLU A 235 -27.34 -11.88 17.41
N ALA A 236 -26.80 -13.06 17.07
CA ALA A 236 -26.61 -13.43 15.68
C ALA A 236 -27.98 -13.63 14.99
N ALA A 237 -28.17 -12.98 13.84
CA ALA A 237 -29.36 -13.17 13.02
C ALA A 237 -29.20 -14.37 12.08
N ASP A 238 -30.32 -15.01 11.74
CA ASP A 238 -30.33 -16.20 10.90
C ASP A 238 -30.01 -15.90 9.44
N PHE A 239 -29.53 -16.90 8.72
CA PHE A 239 -29.32 -16.87 7.27
C PHE A 239 -29.91 -18.12 6.66
N PRO A 240 -30.30 -18.10 5.37
CA PRO A 240 -30.77 -19.31 4.69
C PRO A 240 -29.75 -20.45 4.74
N ASP A 241 -28.44 -20.15 4.68
CA ASP A 241 -27.39 -21.08 5.06
C ASP A 241 -26.95 -20.81 6.52
N PRO A 242 -27.24 -21.74 7.46
CA PRO A 242 -27.00 -21.54 8.88
C PRO A 242 -25.51 -21.46 9.25
N ARG A 243 -24.59 -21.85 8.35
CA ARG A 243 -23.15 -21.68 8.56
C ARG A 243 -22.76 -20.20 8.68
N TYR A 244 -23.56 -19.29 8.12
CA TYR A 244 -23.33 -17.85 8.18
C TYR A 244 -23.93 -17.17 9.42
N ARG A 245 -24.70 -17.89 10.25
CA ARG A 245 -25.20 -17.38 11.54
C ARG A 245 -24.04 -17.25 12.54
N ARG A 246 -23.37 -16.11 12.51
CA ARG A 246 -22.14 -15.84 13.29
C ARG A 246 -22.21 -14.46 13.91
N LEU A 247 -21.60 -14.34 15.09
CA LEU A 247 -21.42 -13.08 15.79
C LEU A 247 -20.16 -13.17 16.65
N CYS A 248 -19.39 -12.10 16.67
CA CYS A 248 -18.19 -12.00 17.48
C CYS A 248 -18.41 -11.13 18.72
N MET A 249 -17.50 -11.20 19.70
CA MET A 249 -17.54 -10.37 20.91
C MET A 249 -17.58 -8.85 20.65
N LYS A 250 -17.03 -8.40 19.51
CA LYS A 250 -17.09 -6.97 19.11
C LYS A 250 -18.50 -6.60 18.63
N GLY A 251 -19.12 -7.50 17.87
CA GLY A 251 -20.52 -7.35 17.45
C GLY A 251 -21.47 -7.29 18.65
N ILE A 252 -21.28 -8.14 19.67
CA ILE A 252 -22.04 -8.08 20.94
C ILE A 252 -21.79 -6.75 21.66
N SER A 253 -20.54 -6.27 21.64
CA SER A 253 -20.13 -5.02 22.27
C SER A 253 -20.74 -3.76 21.66
N HIS A 254 -21.45 -3.85 20.54
CA HIS A 254 -22.17 -2.69 20.02
C HIS A 254 -23.23 -2.14 20.98
N VAL A 255 -23.77 -2.97 21.89
CA VAL A 255 -24.69 -2.53 22.96
C VAL A 255 -24.07 -1.39 23.78
N GLN A 256 -22.83 -1.58 24.25
CA GLN A 256 -22.11 -0.55 25.01
C GLN A 256 -21.59 0.60 24.14
N MET A 257 -21.25 0.34 22.87
CA MET A 257 -20.77 1.40 21.97
C MET A 257 -21.89 2.40 21.61
N GLN A 258 -23.11 1.92 21.40
CA GLN A 258 -24.25 2.76 21.08
C GLN A 258 -24.60 3.72 22.22
N ALA A 259 -24.57 3.21 23.46
CA ALA A 259 -24.84 3.94 24.69
C ALA A 259 -23.61 4.65 25.29
N HIS A 260 -22.43 4.55 24.66
CA HIS A 260 -21.17 4.97 25.26
C HIS A 260 -21.19 6.45 25.69
N PRO A 261 -20.69 6.80 26.89
CA PRO A 261 -20.74 8.17 27.42
C PRO A 261 -19.84 9.16 26.66
N GLU A 262 -18.76 8.67 26.04
CA GLU A 262 -17.84 9.50 25.25
C GLU A 262 -18.24 9.66 23.77
N ARG A 263 -19.46 9.27 23.39
CA ARG A 263 -19.93 9.51 22.01
C ARG A 263 -19.94 11.01 21.72
N LEU A 264 -19.52 11.38 20.53
CA LEU A 264 -19.70 12.73 20.01
C LEU A 264 -21.19 12.94 19.72
N LEU A 265 -21.79 13.97 20.33
CA LEU A 265 -23.22 14.25 20.21
C LEU A 265 -23.53 15.61 19.59
N THR A 266 -22.55 16.51 19.52
CA THR A 266 -22.69 17.88 18.98
C THR A 266 -21.46 18.23 18.13
N PRO A 267 -21.58 19.07 17.09
CA PRO A 267 -20.43 19.56 16.35
C PRO A 267 -19.43 20.29 17.24
N LEU A 268 -18.14 20.05 17.00
CA LEU A 268 -17.04 20.67 17.73
C LEU A 268 -16.16 21.48 16.78
N LYS A 269 -15.73 22.66 17.23
CA LYS A 269 -14.73 23.51 16.60
C LYS A 269 -13.52 23.65 17.51
N ARG A 270 -12.32 23.53 16.94
CA ARG A 270 -11.07 23.66 17.68
C ARG A 270 -10.89 25.09 18.25
N LYS A 271 -10.49 25.20 19.52
CA LYS A 271 -10.11 26.43 20.24
C LYS A 271 -8.63 26.36 20.65
N GLY A 272 -7.68 26.41 19.74
CA GLY A 272 -6.26 26.26 20.12
C GLY A 272 -5.41 25.84 18.93
N GLN A 273 -4.29 25.16 19.14
CA GLN A 273 -3.53 24.45 18.09
C GLN A 273 -4.07 23.02 17.88
N ARG A 274 -3.84 22.42 16.71
CA ARG A 274 -4.24 21.02 16.44
C ARG A 274 -3.56 20.10 17.47
N GLY A 275 -4.31 19.17 18.06
CA GLY A 275 -3.80 18.22 19.06
C GLY A 275 -3.83 18.69 20.52
N GLN A 276 -4.17 19.95 20.82
CA GLN A 276 -4.26 20.44 22.21
C GLN A 276 -5.50 19.96 22.97
N GLY A 277 -6.54 19.49 22.26
CA GLY A 277 -7.76 18.98 22.89
C GLY A 277 -8.73 20.07 23.39
N GLU A 278 -8.56 21.32 22.97
CA GLU A 278 -9.45 22.43 23.33
C GLU A 278 -10.54 22.62 22.26
N TRP A 279 -11.81 22.55 22.68
CA TRP A 279 -12.97 22.51 21.79
C TRP A 279 -14.09 23.47 22.20
N GLU A 280 -14.82 23.97 21.21
CA GLU A 280 -16.07 24.71 21.34
C GLU A 280 -17.20 23.91 20.70
N GLN A 281 -18.29 23.71 21.43
CA GLN A 281 -19.53 23.22 20.83
C GLN A 281 -20.14 24.33 19.98
N ILE A 282 -20.49 24.00 18.75
CA ILE A 282 -21.14 24.93 17.81
C ILE A 282 -22.37 24.25 17.20
N SER A 283 -23.29 25.05 16.66
CA SER A 283 -24.44 24.49 15.95
C SER A 283 -24.02 23.84 14.64
N TRP A 284 -24.87 22.94 14.13
CA TRP A 284 -24.70 22.35 12.81
C TRP A 284 -24.67 23.40 11.70
N GLU A 285 -25.54 24.42 11.77
CA GLU A 285 -25.60 25.49 10.79
C GLU A 285 -24.27 26.25 10.75
N GLN A 286 -23.74 26.62 11.91
CA GLN A 286 -22.43 27.27 12.01
C GLN A 286 -21.31 26.37 11.46
N ALA A 287 -21.27 25.10 11.86
CA ALA A 287 -20.24 24.16 11.42
C ALA A 287 -20.23 24.02 9.89
N LEU A 288 -21.40 23.73 9.31
CA LEU A 288 -21.54 23.50 7.87
C LEU A 288 -21.28 24.78 7.07
N ASP A 289 -21.72 25.94 7.55
CA ASP A 289 -21.48 27.23 6.88
C ASP A 289 -20.01 27.61 6.90
N GLU A 290 -19.33 27.48 8.05
CA GLU A 290 -17.90 27.76 8.18
C GLU A 290 -17.05 26.80 7.32
N ILE A 291 -17.35 25.49 7.37
CA ILE A 291 -16.66 24.47 6.56
C ILE A 291 -16.87 24.76 5.07
N ALA A 292 -18.11 24.95 4.63
CA ALA A 292 -18.41 25.20 3.23
C ALA A 292 -17.80 26.52 2.73
N LYS A 293 -17.77 27.57 3.58
CA LYS A 293 -17.10 28.84 3.24
C LYS A 293 -15.60 28.63 3.03
N LYS A 294 -14.93 27.87 3.90
CA LYS A 294 -13.51 27.55 3.74
C LYS A 294 -13.27 26.71 2.48
N MET A 295 -14.05 25.66 2.26
CA MET A 295 -13.94 24.82 1.06
C MET A 295 -14.16 25.60 -0.24
N ARG A 296 -15.15 26.52 -0.30
CA ARG A 296 -15.35 27.39 -1.46
C ARG A 296 -14.12 28.26 -1.72
N ARG A 297 -13.61 28.92 -0.68
CA ARG A 297 -12.38 29.72 -0.81
C ARG A 297 -11.22 28.88 -1.34
N LEU A 298 -10.96 27.71 -0.77
CA LEU A 298 -9.85 26.84 -1.21
C LEU A 298 -10.03 26.38 -2.66
N ARG A 299 -11.25 26.05 -3.05
CA ARG A 299 -11.57 25.72 -4.45
C ARG A 299 -11.31 26.91 -5.38
N ASP A 300 -11.71 28.12 -4.98
CA ASP A 300 -11.57 29.32 -5.79
C ASP A 300 -10.09 29.77 -5.89
N ASP A 301 -9.32 29.59 -4.81
CA ASP A 301 -7.90 29.98 -4.71
C ASP A 301 -6.96 28.93 -5.36
N PHE A 302 -7.27 27.62 -5.26
CA PHE A 302 -6.34 26.52 -5.61
C PHE A 302 -6.92 25.43 -6.54
N GLY A 303 -8.19 25.54 -6.95
CA GLY A 303 -8.88 24.51 -7.74
C GLY A 303 -9.62 23.48 -6.89
N ALA A 304 -10.61 22.80 -7.47
CA ALA A 304 -11.47 21.84 -6.76
C ALA A 304 -10.69 20.63 -6.24
N GLU A 305 -9.67 20.22 -6.98
CA GLU A 305 -8.73 19.15 -6.64
C GLU A 305 -7.98 19.37 -5.32
N SER A 306 -7.91 20.61 -4.83
CA SER A 306 -7.29 20.93 -3.53
C SER A 306 -8.10 20.46 -2.33
N LEU A 307 -9.37 20.10 -2.57
CA LEU A 307 -10.23 19.46 -1.59
C LEU A 307 -10.05 17.95 -1.69
N PHE A 308 -9.64 17.30 -0.61
CA PHE A 308 -9.49 15.85 -0.57
C PHE A 308 -10.51 15.21 0.37
N PHE A 309 -11.27 14.25 -0.15
CA PHE A 309 -12.15 13.41 0.67
C PHE A 309 -11.47 12.06 0.93
N LEU A 310 -11.27 11.76 2.21
CA LEU A 310 -10.67 10.51 2.73
C LEU A 310 -11.74 9.65 3.44
N PRO A 311 -12.78 9.15 2.75
CA PRO A 311 -13.57 8.06 3.27
C PRO A 311 -12.74 6.77 3.15
N TYR A 312 -12.49 6.08 4.26
CA TYR A 312 -11.69 4.86 4.26
C TYR A 312 -12.44 3.63 4.77
N SER A 313 -11.75 2.50 4.85
CA SER A 313 -12.38 1.19 4.99
C SER A 313 -12.92 0.87 6.39
N GLY A 314 -13.06 1.79 7.33
CA GLY A 314 -13.62 1.50 8.67
C GLY A 314 -15.10 1.11 8.64
N GLN A 315 -15.84 1.58 7.63
CA GLN A 315 -17.24 1.25 7.41
C GLN A 315 -17.55 1.00 5.93
N LEU A 316 -18.29 -0.07 5.65
CA LEU A 316 -18.45 -0.63 4.31
C LEU A 316 -19.93 -0.79 3.89
N SER A 317 -20.84 0.04 4.42
CA SER A 317 -22.21 0.12 3.91
C SER A 317 -22.27 0.86 2.56
N VAL A 318 -23.37 0.71 1.83
CA VAL A 318 -23.49 1.14 0.44
C VAL A 318 -23.44 2.65 0.30
N LEU A 319 -24.32 3.37 1.01
CA LEU A 319 -24.39 4.83 0.89
C LEU A 319 -23.40 5.51 1.82
N ASN A 320 -23.36 5.10 3.07
CA ASN A 320 -22.57 5.75 4.10
C ASN A 320 -21.37 4.87 4.50
N GLY A 321 -20.64 4.40 3.50
CA GLY A 321 -19.37 3.69 3.66
C GLY A 321 -18.29 4.28 2.76
N PHE A 322 -17.13 3.63 2.74
CA PHE A 322 -15.92 4.14 2.07
C PHE A 322 -16.12 4.50 0.58
N ASN A 323 -16.94 3.73 -0.13
CA ASN A 323 -17.27 3.95 -1.54
C ASN A 323 -18.65 4.61 -1.70
N GLY A 324 -18.96 5.59 -0.86
CA GLY A 324 -20.30 6.13 -0.70
C GLY A 324 -20.40 7.65 -0.90
N VAL A 325 -21.16 8.29 -0.02
CA VAL A 325 -21.60 9.69 -0.11
C VAL A 325 -20.46 10.71 -0.21
N TYR A 326 -19.32 10.46 0.43
CA TYR A 326 -18.20 11.41 0.40
C TYR A 326 -17.41 11.35 -0.92
N LEU A 327 -17.30 10.18 -1.57
CA LEU A 327 -16.77 10.10 -2.94
C LEU A 327 -17.78 10.65 -3.95
N ARG A 328 -19.08 10.45 -3.72
CA ARG A 328 -20.14 11.12 -4.51
C ARG A 328 -20.04 12.64 -4.46
N LEU A 329 -19.82 13.20 -3.27
CA LEU A 329 -19.57 14.63 -3.09
C LEU A 329 -18.28 15.08 -3.80
N ALA A 330 -17.18 14.32 -3.65
CA ALA A 330 -15.93 14.62 -4.33
C ALA A 330 -16.10 14.66 -5.85
N ALA A 331 -16.76 13.66 -6.43
CA ALA A 331 -17.04 13.56 -7.86
C ALA A 331 -17.95 14.70 -8.35
N ALA A 332 -18.98 15.07 -7.58
CA ALA A 332 -19.87 16.18 -7.92
C ALA A 332 -19.13 17.53 -7.98
N LEU A 333 -18.13 17.71 -7.10
CA LEU A 333 -17.29 18.91 -7.03
C LEU A 333 -16.14 18.93 -8.04
N GLY A 334 -15.76 17.77 -8.61
CA GLY A 334 -14.48 17.62 -9.33
C GLY A 334 -13.25 17.64 -8.40
N ALA A 335 -13.48 17.32 -7.12
CA ALA A 335 -12.47 17.31 -6.08
C ALA A 335 -11.64 16.01 -6.10
N SER A 336 -10.61 15.98 -5.27
CA SER A 336 -9.79 14.79 -5.06
C SER A 336 -10.42 13.87 -4.01
N GLY A 337 -10.12 12.58 -4.11
CA GLY A 337 -10.64 11.59 -3.16
C GLY A 337 -9.85 10.29 -3.18
N THR A 338 -10.12 9.44 -2.20
CA THR A 338 -9.43 8.15 -2.08
C THR A 338 -9.52 7.32 -3.36
N SER A 339 -8.38 6.81 -3.82
CA SER A 339 -8.35 5.84 -4.92
C SER A 339 -8.93 4.50 -4.47
N LEU A 340 -9.92 4.01 -5.23
CA LEU A 340 -10.52 2.68 -5.03
C LEU A 340 -9.77 1.58 -5.81
N ARG A 341 -8.78 1.98 -6.61
CA ARG A 341 -7.87 1.05 -7.29
C ARG A 341 -6.56 0.92 -6.52
N GLU A 342 -6.05 2.04 -6.01
CA GLU A 342 -4.78 2.13 -5.30
C GLU A 342 -5.01 2.46 -3.83
N TYR A 343 -5.36 1.43 -3.05
CA TYR A 343 -5.77 1.59 -1.64
C TYR A 343 -4.65 2.05 -0.70
N GLY A 344 -3.38 1.90 -1.11
CA GLY A 344 -2.21 2.19 -0.29
C GLY A 344 -1.92 1.16 0.81
N LEU A 345 -2.86 0.25 1.06
CA LEU A 345 -2.84 -0.79 2.09
C LEU A 345 -3.41 -2.09 1.53
N ASP A 346 -3.03 -3.23 2.10
CA ASP A 346 -3.65 -4.53 1.87
C ASP A 346 -3.72 -4.94 0.36
N SER A 347 -2.77 -4.45 -0.45
CA SER A 347 -2.80 -4.59 -1.92
C SER A 347 -1.55 -5.21 -2.54
N ALA A 348 -0.51 -5.51 -1.75
CA ALA A 348 0.73 -6.06 -2.28
C ALA A 348 0.55 -7.48 -2.85
N VAL A 349 0.08 -8.45 -2.06
CA VAL A 349 -0.16 -9.82 -2.55
C VAL A 349 -1.22 -9.84 -3.67
N PRO A 350 -2.37 -9.14 -3.55
CA PRO A 350 -3.32 -8.98 -4.64
C PRO A 350 -2.72 -8.43 -5.93
N SER A 351 -1.77 -7.49 -5.85
CA SER A 351 -1.11 -6.93 -7.04
C SER A 351 -0.31 -7.99 -7.79
N GLY A 352 0.36 -8.88 -7.06
CA GLY A 352 1.08 -10.01 -7.66
C GLY A 352 0.16 -11.02 -8.33
N ILE A 353 -1.00 -11.26 -7.71
CA ILE A 353 -2.03 -12.14 -8.27
C ILE A 353 -2.68 -11.51 -9.52
N GLU A 354 -2.97 -10.19 -9.51
CA GLU A 354 -3.41 -9.43 -10.71
C GLU A 354 -2.45 -9.66 -11.87
N ASP A 355 -1.15 -9.46 -11.62
CA ASP A 355 -0.13 -9.62 -12.67
C ASP A 355 -0.08 -11.03 -13.25
N THR A 356 -0.41 -12.03 -12.44
CA THR A 356 -0.25 -13.44 -12.81
C THR A 356 -1.52 -14.05 -13.40
N LEU A 357 -2.70 -13.68 -12.89
CA LEU A 357 -3.99 -14.27 -13.25
C LEU A 357 -4.90 -13.28 -14.01
N GLY A 358 -4.51 -12.00 -14.09
CA GLY A 358 -5.26 -10.95 -14.79
C GLY A 358 -6.41 -10.37 -13.99
N VAL A 359 -6.63 -10.91 -12.80
CA VAL A 359 -7.59 -10.41 -11.82
C VAL A 359 -6.93 -10.45 -10.46
N GLY A 360 -7.03 -9.34 -9.74
CA GLY A 360 -6.42 -9.01 -8.46
C GLY A 360 -7.43 -8.27 -7.59
N SER A 361 -7.60 -8.74 -6.36
CA SER A 361 -8.29 -8.02 -5.29
C SER A 361 -7.97 -8.74 -3.98
N GLY A 362 -8.33 -8.13 -2.84
CA GLY A 362 -8.29 -8.83 -1.56
C GLY A 362 -9.16 -10.10 -1.51
N TYR A 363 -10.08 -10.29 -2.46
CA TYR A 363 -11.05 -11.39 -2.51
C TYR A 363 -10.81 -12.29 -3.72
N LEU A 364 -9.69 -13.00 -3.77
CA LEU A 364 -9.36 -13.87 -4.92
C LEU A 364 -8.91 -15.26 -4.52
N SER A 365 -9.61 -15.86 -3.57
CA SER A 365 -9.58 -17.30 -3.44
C SER A 365 -10.99 -17.85 -3.56
N ASN A 366 -11.11 -19.18 -3.64
CA ASN A 366 -12.40 -19.83 -3.53
C ASN A 366 -13.16 -19.34 -2.27
N ASP A 367 -14.49 -19.38 -2.27
CA ASP A 367 -15.25 -19.00 -1.10
C ASP A 367 -14.87 -19.86 0.13
N PHE A 368 -15.06 -19.34 1.34
CA PHE A 368 -14.79 -20.12 2.57
C PHE A 368 -15.65 -21.37 2.64
N SER A 369 -16.85 -21.36 2.04
CA SER A 369 -17.72 -22.53 1.95
C SER A 369 -17.15 -23.68 1.13
N ASP A 370 -16.10 -23.44 0.33
CA ASP A 370 -15.40 -24.46 -0.46
C ASP A 370 -14.22 -25.10 0.30
N LEU A 371 -13.79 -24.53 1.44
CA LEU A 371 -12.69 -25.11 2.25
C LEU A 371 -12.87 -26.60 2.59
N PRO A 372 -14.09 -27.12 2.88
CA PRO A 372 -14.27 -28.54 3.16
C PRO A 372 -13.92 -29.49 2.02
N ASN A 373 -13.75 -28.99 0.80
CA ASN A 373 -13.33 -29.79 -0.35
C ASN A 373 -11.80 -29.93 -0.48
N SER A 374 -11.02 -29.18 0.32
CA SER A 374 -9.55 -29.23 0.27
C SER A 374 -8.98 -30.50 0.90
N ARG A 375 -7.85 -31.01 0.38
CA ARG A 375 -7.04 -32.04 1.08
C ARG A 375 -5.90 -31.45 1.91
N LEU A 376 -5.34 -30.35 1.43
CA LEU A 376 -4.28 -29.60 2.11
C LEU A 376 -4.59 -28.11 2.02
N ILE A 377 -4.51 -27.41 3.14
CA ILE A 377 -4.65 -25.96 3.21
C ILE A 377 -3.38 -25.39 3.85
N LEU A 378 -2.61 -24.65 3.06
CA LEU A 378 -1.48 -23.86 3.54
C LEU A 378 -1.98 -22.48 3.96
N ILE A 379 -1.98 -22.22 5.26
CA ILE A 379 -2.30 -20.92 5.84
C ILE A 379 -0.98 -20.17 6.03
N TRP A 380 -0.68 -19.21 5.16
CA TRP A 380 0.66 -18.63 5.03
C TRP A 380 0.69 -17.15 5.39
N GLY A 381 1.29 -16.81 6.53
CA GLY A 381 1.29 -15.45 7.08
C GLY A 381 -0.09 -15.00 7.58
N GLY A 382 -1.06 -15.91 7.67
CA GLY A 382 -2.43 -15.63 8.08
C GLY A 382 -2.77 -16.20 9.45
N ASN A 383 -3.56 -15.46 10.23
CA ASN A 383 -4.09 -15.92 11.52
C ASN A 383 -5.64 -15.94 11.56
N PRO A 384 -6.34 -16.72 10.69
CA PRO A 384 -7.80 -16.73 10.59
C PRO A 384 -8.54 -17.07 11.89
N ALA A 385 -7.95 -17.86 12.80
CA ALA A 385 -8.57 -18.13 14.10
C ALA A 385 -8.74 -16.84 14.95
N GLN A 386 -7.90 -15.83 14.70
CA GLN A 386 -7.92 -14.53 15.37
C GLN A 386 -8.60 -13.45 14.51
N SER A 387 -8.20 -13.31 13.25
CA SER A 387 -8.60 -12.21 12.36
C SER A 387 -9.78 -12.54 11.45
N ARG A 388 -10.21 -13.81 11.39
CA ARG A 388 -11.37 -14.30 10.63
C ARG A 388 -12.25 -15.22 11.47
N MET A 389 -12.45 -14.87 12.75
CA MET A 389 -13.14 -15.72 13.73
C MET A 389 -14.53 -16.19 13.30
N ASN A 390 -15.26 -15.39 12.51
CA ASN A 390 -16.57 -15.77 12.00
C ASN A 390 -16.50 -16.80 10.86
N TRP A 391 -15.37 -16.89 10.14
CA TRP A 391 -15.10 -17.91 9.11
C TRP A 391 -14.36 -19.13 9.65
N TRP A 392 -13.85 -19.08 10.88
CA TRP A 392 -13.03 -20.15 11.44
C TRP A 392 -13.73 -21.53 11.45
N ASN A 393 -15.07 -21.55 11.54
CA ASN A 393 -15.81 -22.81 11.47
C ASN A 393 -15.57 -23.56 10.15
N PHE A 394 -15.40 -22.86 9.02
CA PHE A 394 -15.18 -23.51 7.72
C PHE A 394 -13.83 -24.24 7.67
N PHE A 395 -12.80 -23.72 8.37
CA PHE A 395 -11.52 -24.42 8.54
C PHE A 395 -11.67 -25.67 9.39
N MET A 396 -12.47 -25.59 10.46
CA MET A 396 -12.74 -26.75 11.31
C MET A 396 -13.61 -27.79 10.60
N ASP A 397 -14.54 -27.36 9.76
CA ASP A 397 -15.34 -28.23 8.90
C ASP A 397 -14.43 -28.92 7.87
N ALA A 398 -13.45 -28.21 7.29
CA ALA A 398 -12.45 -28.81 6.42
C ALA A 398 -11.59 -29.85 7.13
N LYS A 399 -11.12 -29.55 8.35
CA LYS A 399 -10.37 -30.51 9.15
C LYS A 399 -11.19 -31.76 9.47
N ARG A 400 -12.47 -31.61 9.80
CA ARG A 400 -13.42 -32.74 9.99
C ARG A 400 -13.65 -33.53 8.70
N ALA A 401 -13.62 -32.87 7.55
CA ALA A 401 -13.71 -33.51 6.23
C ALA A 401 -12.40 -34.20 5.80
N GLY A 402 -11.33 -34.10 6.60
CA GLY A 402 -10.05 -34.76 6.35
C GLY A 402 -8.98 -33.86 5.73
N ALA A 403 -9.23 -32.55 5.60
CA ALA A 403 -8.22 -31.60 5.17
C ALA A 403 -7.12 -31.46 6.23
N ARG A 404 -5.86 -31.50 5.80
CA ARG A 404 -4.72 -31.13 6.65
C ARG A 404 -4.50 -29.62 6.60
N LEU A 405 -4.39 -29.00 7.77
CA LEU A 405 -4.08 -27.57 7.93
C LEU A 405 -2.62 -27.40 8.29
N VAL A 406 -1.86 -26.64 7.50
CA VAL A 406 -0.47 -26.28 7.79
C VAL A 406 -0.36 -24.78 7.92
N THR A 407 0.14 -24.28 9.05
CA THR A 407 0.38 -22.86 9.25
C THR A 407 1.85 -22.54 9.07
N ILE A 408 2.15 -21.66 8.11
CA ILE A 408 3.49 -21.10 7.86
C ILE A 408 3.48 -19.68 8.39
N ASP A 409 4.09 -19.45 9.55
CA ASP A 409 4.04 -18.18 10.27
C ASP A 409 5.25 -18.12 11.21
N PRO A 410 5.98 -16.98 11.31
CA PRO A 410 7.06 -16.84 12.28
C PRO A 410 6.62 -17.09 13.73
N ARG A 411 5.38 -16.74 14.08
CA ARG A 411 4.81 -16.89 15.42
C ARG A 411 4.02 -18.19 15.53
N PHE A 412 4.09 -18.84 16.69
CA PHE A 412 3.13 -19.88 17.07
C PHE A 412 1.76 -19.24 17.37
N SER A 413 1.02 -18.92 16.32
CA SER A 413 -0.25 -18.20 16.37
C SER A 413 -1.41 -19.06 16.90
N LEU A 414 -2.55 -18.44 17.17
CA LEU A 414 -3.76 -19.18 17.55
C LEU A 414 -4.17 -20.16 16.44
N THR A 415 -4.03 -19.77 15.18
CA THR A 415 -4.21 -20.67 14.03
C THR A 415 -3.24 -21.84 14.09
N ALA A 416 -1.95 -21.59 14.30
CA ALA A 416 -0.94 -22.64 14.41
C ALA A 416 -1.29 -23.66 15.51
N SER A 417 -1.80 -23.22 16.66
CA SER A 417 -2.24 -24.11 17.75
C SER A 417 -3.43 -25.03 17.41
N LYS A 418 -4.13 -24.76 16.29
CA LYS A 418 -5.28 -25.52 15.81
C LYS A 418 -5.00 -26.24 14.48
N SER A 419 -3.88 -25.93 13.84
CA SER A 419 -3.38 -26.60 12.64
C SER A 419 -2.78 -27.96 12.98
N ASP A 420 -2.58 -28.79 11.96
CA ASP A 420 -1.91 -30.08 12.10
C ASP A 420 -0.39 -29.93 12.14
N GLU A 421 0.15 -28.87 11.54
CA GLU A 421 1.56 -28.52 11.58
C GLU A 421 1.75 -27.00 11.63
N TRP A 422 2.79 -26.59 12.34
CA TRP A 422 3.33 -25.23 12.33
C TRP A 422 4.74 -25.24 11.73
N ILE A 423 4.98 -24.34 10.78
CA ILE A 423 6.27 -24.14 10.13
C ILE A 423 6.79 -22.74 10.54
N PRO A 424 7.78 -22.68 11.46
CA PRO A 424 8.27 -21.43 12.06
C PRO A 424 9.25 -20.70 11.13
N ILE A 425 8.75 -20.15 10.03
CA ILE A 425 9.60 -19.46 9.05
C ILE A 425 10.19 -18.18 9.65
N ARG A 426 11.44 -17.84 9.31
CA ARG A 426 12.02 -16.53 9.65
C ARG A 426 11.22 -15.41 8.96
N ALA A 427 10.88 -14.37 9.71
CA ALA A 427 10.13 -13.23 9.18
C ALA A 427 10.81 -12.60 7.95
N GLY A 428 10.03 -12.35 6.89
CA GLY A 428 10.50 -11.71 5.66
C GLY A 428 11.25 -12.63 4.69
N THR A 429 11.26 -13.94 4.92
CA THR A 429 12.04 -14.91 4.13
C THR A 429 11.19 -15.85 3.28
N ASP A 430 9.88 -15.60 3.20
CA ASP A 430 8.88 -16.41 2.50
C ASP A 430 9.16 -16.61 1.01
N LEU A 431 9.81 -15.65 0.35
CA LEU A 431 10.26 -15.78 -1.03
C LEU A 431 11.24 -16.94 -1.21
N TYR A 432 12.18 -17.16 -0.28
CA TYR A 432 13.13 -18.26 -0.39
C TYR A 432 12.43 -19.62 -0.35
N LEU A 433 11.44 -19.78 0.53
CA LEU A 433 10.65 -21.00 0.62
C LEU A 433 9.86 -21.24 -0.68
N THR A 434 9.13 -20.23 -1.16
CA THR A 434 8.33 -20.36 -2.39
C THR A 434 9.17 -20.61 -3.64
N LEU A 435 10.34 -19.96 -3.76
CA LEU A 435 11.28 -20.19 -4.85
C LEU A 435 11.86 -21.61 -4.82
N ALA A 436 12.25 -22.11 -3.65
CA ALA A 436 12.73 -23.49 -3.51
C ALA A 436 11.63 -24.52 -3.77
N MET A 437 10.39 -24.26 -3.34
CA MET A 437 9.24 -25.10 -3.66
C MET A 437 9.03 -25.19 -5.18
N LEU A 438 9.05 -24.04 -5.88
CA LEU A 438 8.84 -24.00 -7.33
C LEU A 438 9.95 -24.71 -8.09
N ARG A 439 11.20 -24.51 -7.67
CA ARG A 439 12.36 -25.24 -8.19
C ARG A 439 12.17 -26.74 -8.05
N LEU A 440 11.87 -27.23 -6.85
CA LEU A 440 11.68 -28.65 -6.56
C LEU A 440 10.57 -29.27 -7.40
N ILE A 441 9.45 -28.55 -7.57
CA ILE A 441 8.34 -28.99 -8.43
C ILE A 441 8.81 -29.17 -9.88
N ILE A 442 9.63 -28.26 -10.40
CA ILE A 442 10.17 -28.33 -11.76
C ILE A 442 11.22 -29.45 -11.89
N GLU A 443 12.19 -29.52 -10.99
CA GLU A 443 13.30 -30.49 -11.05
C GLU A 443 12.83 -31.94 -10.90
N ASN A 444 11.79 -32.18 -10.11
CA ASN A 444 11.24 -33.53 -9.88
C ASN A 444 10.06 -33.88 -10.80
N ASP A 445 9.73 -33.02 -11.76
CA ASP A 445 8.59 -33.17 -12.68
C ASP A 445 7.25 -33.41 -11.95
N TRP A 446 7.02 -32.71 -10.83
CA TRP A 446 5.76 -32.77 -10.07
C TRP A 446 4.70 -31.79 -10.58
N MET A 447 4.89 -31.27 -11.79
CA MET A 447 3.99 -30.31 -12.42
C MET A 447 2.80 -31.02 -13.07
N ASP A 448 1.66 -30.33 -13.11
CA ASP A 448 0.62 -30.61 -14.08
C ASP A 448 1.07 -30.11 -15.45
N ARG A 449 1.79 -30.97 -16.18
CA ARG A 449 2.41 -30.60 -17.47
C ARG A 449 1.39 -30.16 -18.52
N GLU A 450 0.21 -30.77 -18.54
CA GLU A 450 -0.85 -30.40 -19.48
C GLU A 450 -1.36 -29.00 -19.18
N PHE A 451 -1.64 -28.70 -17.91
CA PHE A 451 -2.04 -27.37 -17.48
C PHE A 451 -0.96 -26.33 -17.80
N VAL A 452 0.30 -26.62 -17.45
CA VAL A 452 1.43 -25.71 -17.67
C VAL A 452 1.59 -25.37 -19.15
N LEU A 453 1.50 -26.35 -20.06
CA LEU A 453 1.61 -26.11 -21.50
C LEU A 453 0.40 -25.33 -22.06
N ARG A 454 -0.81 -25.64 -21.61
CA ARG A 454 -2.04 -25.09 -22.21
C ARG A 454 -2.46 -23.74 -21.65
N HIS A 455 -2.29 -23.53 -20.35
CA HIS A 455 -2.90 -22.41 -19.63
C HIS A 455 -1.89 -21.42 -19.05
N THR A 456 -0.59 -21.67 -19.17
CA THR A 456 0.45 -20.72 -18.71
C THR A 456 1.27 -20.18 -19.88
N VAL A 457 2.09 -19.18 -19.60
CA VAL A 457 3.07 -18.64 -20.55
C VAL A 457 4.32 -19.50 -20.72
N ALA A 458 4.45 -20.63 -20.02
CA ALA A 458 5.64 -21.47 -20.03
C ALA A 458 6.22 -21.78 -21.42
N PRO A 459 5.42 -22.22 -22.44
CA PRO A 459 5.97 -22.55 -23.75
C PRO A 459 6.20 -21.33 -24.66
N LEU A 460 5.77 -20.13 -24.26
CA LEU A 460 5.92 -18.94 -25.09
C LEU A 460 7.40 -18.58 -25.25
N LEU A 461 7.79 -18.25 -26.47
CA LEU A 461 9.13 -17.81 -26.83
C LEU A 461 9.30 -16.33 -26.46
N ALA A 462 10.24 -16.04 -25.59
CA ALA A 462 10.71 -14.69 -25.31
C ALA A 462 12.07 -14.48 -25.98
N ARG A 463 12.26 -13.29 -26.55
CA ARG A 463 13.48 -12.91 -27.27
C ARG A 463 14.63 -12.73 -26.27
N GLU A 464 15.82 -13.20 -26.61
CA GLU A 464 16.97 -13.06 -25.71
C GLU A 464 17.57 -11.65 -25.70
N ASP A 465 17.27 -10.81 -26.71
CA ASP A 465 17.81 -9.46 -26.83
C ASP A 465 17.09 -8.43 -25.95
N ASN A 466 15.78 -8.58 -25.74
CA ASN A 466 14.98 -7.62 -24.98
C ASN A 466 14.00 -8.24 -23.97
N GLY A 467 13.86 -9.57 -23.96
CA GLY A 467 12.95 -10.28 -23.06
C GLY A 467 11.46 -10.20 -23.43
N GLU A 468 11.08 -9.55 -24.52
CA GLU A 468 9.68 -9.50 -24.97
C GLU A 468 9.27 -10.84 -25.58
N PHE A 469 7.99 -11.21 -25.45
CA PHE A 469 7.42 -12.34 -26.16
C PHE A 469 7.47 -12.10 -27.66
N LEU A 470 7.95 -13.11 -28.38
CA LEU A 470 8.01 -13.13 -29.83
C LEU A 470 6.59 -13.20 -30.42
N ARG A 471 6.26 -12.29 -31.34
CA ARG A 471 4.96 -12.18 -32.02
C ARG A 471 5.16 -12.02 -33.54
N LEU A 472 4.11 -12.29 -34.33
CA LEU A 472 4.14 -12.11 -35.78
C LEU A 472 3.87 -10.63 -36.16
N GLY A 473 4.75 -10.03 -36.97
CA GLY A 473 4.57 -8.67 -37.51
C GLY A 473 4.99 -7.53 -36.58
N LYS A 474 4.82 -6.28 -37.05
CA LYS A 474 5.12 -5.04 -36.28
C LYS A 474 3.96 -4.58 -35.37
N ALA A 475 2.93 -5.40 -35.16
CA ALA A 475 1.67 -4.98 -34.55
C ALA A 475 1.68 -5.02 -33.01
N SER A 476 1.03 -4.01 -32.43
CA SER A 476 0.88 -3.74 -31.00
C SER A 476 -0.03 -4.74 -30.28
N ARG A 477 0.08 -4.76 -28.95
CA ARG A 477 -0.54 -5.56 -27.88
C ARG A 477 -2.07 -5.88 -27.90
N ASN A 478 -2.82 -5.74 -28.99
CA ASN A 478 -4.28 -5.95 -29.01
C ASN A 478 -4.74 -7.01 -30.04
N GLY A 479 -5.63 -7.93 -29.61
CA GLY A 479 -6.36 -8.88 -30.46
C GLY A 479 -5.72 -10.27 -30.62
N ASP A 480 -6.29 -11.14 -31.48
CA ASP A 480 -5.81 -12.51 -31.77
C ASP A 480 -4.33 -12.59 -32.22
N GLN A 481 -3.77 -11.47 -32.68
CA GLN A 481 -2.36 -11.31 -33.06
C GLN A 481 -1.43 -10.92 -31.89
N ALA A 482 -1.97 -10.74 -30.67
CA ALA A 482 -1.22 -10.54 -29.43
C ALA A 482 -0.63 -11.85 -28.86
N GLN A 483 -1.02 -13.00 -29.41
CA GLN A 483 -0.60 -14.31 -28.94
C GLN A 483 0.90 -14.53 -29.19
N GLY A 484 1.63 -14.84 -28.12
CA GLY A 484 3.04 -15.22 -28.22
C GLY A 484 3.22 -16.48 -29.08
N LEU A 485 4.39 -16.58 -29.71
CA LEU A 485 4.78 -17.77 -30.46
C LEU A 485 5.31 -18.86 -29.52
N VAL A 486 5.04 -20.11 -29.86
CA VAL A 486 5.61 -21.30 -29.25
C VAL A 486 6.43 -22.06 -30.30
N TRP A 487 7.41 -22.85 -29.88
CA TRP A 487 8.02 -23.83 -30.77
C TRP A 487 7.19 -25.11 -30.79
N ASP A 488 6.66 -25.51 -31.95
CA ASP A 488 5.94 -26.78 -32.07
C ASP A 488 6.94 -27.91 -32.38
N ALA A 489 6.97 -28.92 -31.51
CA ALA A 489 7.95 -30.01 -31.60
C ALA A 489 7.70 -30.94 -32.80
N ASN A 490 6.46 -31.08 -33.24
CA ASN A 490 6.09 -31.95 -34.37
C ASN A 490 6.35 -31.24 -35.69
N GLU A 491 5.92 -29.99 -35.80
CA GLU A 491 6.06 -29.16 -37.00
C GLU A 491 7.48 -28.56 -37.15
N LYS A 492 8.29 -28.61 -36.08
CA LYS A 492 9.67 -28.10 -36.01
C LYS A 492 9.79 -26.65 -36.47
N ARG A 493 8.82 -25.82 -36.07
CA ARG A 493 8.78 -24.38 -36.38
C ARG A 493 8.03 -23.63 -35.29
N ALA A 494 8.21 -22.30 -35.27
CA ALA A 494 7.42 -21.43 -34.41
C ALA A 494 6.00 -21.25 -34.97
N LEU A 495 4.99 -21.40 -34.10
CA LEU A 495 3.57 -21.22 -34.40
C LEU A 495 2.91 -20.35 -33.33
N PRO A 496 1.81 -19.64 -33.65
CA PRO A 496 0.95 -19.05 -32.62
C PRO A 496 0.53 -20.12 -31.62
N ALA A 497 0.53 -19.78 -30.33
CA ALA A 497 0.27 -20.75 -29.26
C ALA A 497 -1.04 -21.53 -29.44
N ILE A 498 -2.11 -20.90 -29.95
CA ILE A 498 -3.41 -21.55 -30.22
C ILE A 498 -3.38 -22.56 -31.38
N GLN A 499 -2.40 -22.46 -32.28
CA GLN A 499 -2.27 -23.32 -33.47
C GLN A 499 -1.35 -24.52 -33.23
N SER A 500 -0.56 -24.51 -32.14
CA SER A 500 0.35 -25.60 -31.84
C SER A 500 -0.40 -26.76 -31.18
N SER A 501 -0.18 -27.97 -31.70
CA SER A 501 -0.69 -29.20 -31.11
C SER A 501 0.31 -29.85 -30.15
N SER A 502 1.59 -29.49 -30.26
CA SER A 502 2.68 -30.02 -29.44
C SER A 502 3.71 -28.93 -29.07
N PRO A 503 3.32 -27.92 -28.27
CA PRO A 503 4.23 -26.87 -27.85
C PRO A 503 5.38 -27.43 -27.00
N ALA A 504 6.61 -27.04 -27.32
CA ALA A 504 7.79 -27.40 -26.56
C ALA A 504 7.85 -26.60 -25.24
N LEU A 505 8.00 -27.31 -24.13
CA LEU A 505 8.12 -26.67 -22.81
C LEU A 505 9.47 -25.96 -22.63
N SER A 506 10.54 -26.48 -23.23
CA SER A 506 11.91 -26.00 -23.06
C SER A 506 12.66 -26.08 -24.39
N GLY A 507 13.52 -25.10 -24.63
CA GLY A 507 14.40 -25.02 -25.78
C GLY A 507 14.86 -23.58 -26.06
N ARG A 508 15.99 -23.48 -26.76
CA ARG A 508 16.49 -22.25 -27.38
C ARG A 508 16.39 -22.40 -28.90
N TYR A 509 15.86 -21.39 -29.56
CA TYR A 509 15.54 -21.42 -30.98
C TYR A 509 15.94 -20.11 -31.64
N VAL A 510 16.15 -20.14 -32.96
CA VAL A 510 16.32 -18.93 -33.77
C VAL A 510 15.12 -18.84 -34.70
N VAL A 511 14.30 -17.81 -34.52
CA VAL A 511 13.09 -17.59 -35.32
C VAL A 511 13.26 -16.30 -36.10
N ALA A 512 13.27 -16.38 -37.43
CA ALA A 512 13.52 -15.24 -38.31
C ALA A 512 14.79 -14.43 -37.95
N GLY A 513 15.86 -15.13 -37.53
CA GLY A 513 17.13 -14.51 -37.14
C GLY A 513 17.17 -13.95 -35.71
N ILE A 514 16.10 -14.07 -34.93
CA ILE A 514 16.03 -13.60 -33.54
C ILE A 514 16.24 -14.80 -32.59
N PRO A 515 17.29 -14.79 -31.76
CA PRO A 515 17.46 -15.79 -30.70
C PRO A 515 16.35 -15.66 -29.67
N CYS A 516 15.68 -16.78 -29.39
CA CYS A 516 14.57 -16.85 -28.45
C CYS A 516 14.72 -18.09 -27.56
N ARG A 517 14.17 -18.01 -26.36
CA ARG A 517 14.03 -19.16 -25.46
C ARG A 517 12.66 -19.16 -24.79
N THR A 518 12.22 -20.32 -24.33
CA THR A 518 10.92 -20.41 -23.64
C THR A 518 10.92 -19.61 -22.33
N ALA A 519 9.78 -19.05 -21.93
CA ALA A 519 9.63 -18.44 -20.61
C ALA A 519 9.93 -19.43 -19.48
N PHE A 520 9.65 -20.72 -19.69
CA PHE A 520 10.02 -21.78 -18.77
C PHE A 520 11.54 -21.92 -18.58
N ASP A 521 12.35 -21.76 -19.63
CA ASP A 521 13.81 -21.77 -19.50
C ASP A 521 14.34 -20.56 -18.75
N PHE A 522 13.76 -19.38 -18.97
CA PHE A 522 14.04 -18.18 -18.18
C PHE A 522 13.75 -18.44 -16.68
N LEU A 523 12.60 -19.04 -16.37
CA LEU A 523 12.22 -19.39 -15.00
C LEU A 523 13.17 -20.42 -14.38
N ARG A 524 13.48 -21.50 -15.09
CA ARG A 524 14.38 -22.56 -14.61
C ARG A 524 15.79 -22.03 -14.29
N GLU A 525 16.32 -21.16 -15.15
CA GLU A 525 17.62 -20.52 -14.93
C GLU A 525 17.60 -19.60 -13.70
N MET A 526 16.55 -18.79 -13.55
CA MET A 526 16.36 -17.96 -12.35
C MET A 526 16.28 -18.80 -11.07
N LEU A 527 15.67 -19.99 -11.14
CA LEU A 527 15.46 -20.85 -9.97
C LEU A 527 16.70 -21.63 -9.52
N ALA A 528 17.73 -21.72 -10.36
CA ALA A 528 18.92 -22.53 -10.12
C ALA A 528 19.66 -22.26 -8.77
N PRO A 529 19.69 -21.05 -8.21
CA PRO A 529 20.32 -20.81 -6.90
C PRO A 529 19.50 -21.31 -5.70
N TYR A 530 18.19 -21.49 -5.83
CA TYR A 530 17.29 -21.71 -4.68
C TYR A 530 17.17 -23.19 -4.31
N THR A 531 18.28 -23.83 -3.96
CA THR A 531 18.24 -25.23 -3.48
C THR A 531 17.48 -25.32 -2.15
N PRO A 532 16.97 -26.49 -1.76
CA PRO A 532 16.40 -26.69 -0.43
C PRO A 532 17.37 -26.29 0.70
N GLU A 533 18.66 -26.55 0.54
CA GLU A 533 19.71 -26.21 1.52
C GLU A 533 19.93 -24.69 1.60
N PHE A 534 19.96 -24.00 0.46
CA PHE A 534 20.06 -22.55 0.43
C PHE A 534 18.83 -21.89 1.06
N ALA A 535 17.63 -22.36 0.72
CA ALA A 535 16.40 -21.88 1.35
C ALA A 535 16.35 -22.19 2.85
N ALA A 536 16.82 -23.37 3.28
CA ALA A 536 16.93 -23.74 4.69
C ALA A 536 17.80 -22.73 5.48
N GLU A 537 18.98 -22.38 4.95
CA GLU A 537 19.87 -21.38 5.56
C GLU A 537 19.16 -20.02 5.74
N LYS A 538 18.47 -19.55 4.69
CA LYS A 538 17.83 -18.24 4.69
C LYS A 538 16.57 -18.19 5.53
N THR A 539 15.77 -19.25 5.52
CA THR A 539 14.47 -19.31 6.22
C THR A 539 14.55 -19.80 7.66
N GLY A 540 15.65 -20.47 8.04
CA GLY A 540 15.77 -21.15 9.33
C GLY A 540 15.00 -22.48 9.41
N LEU A 541 14.50 -22.99 8.28
CA LEU A 541 13.82 -24.29 8.20
C LEU A 541 14.81 -25.41 7.87
N ASP A 542 14.40 -26.66 8.05
CA ASP A 542 15.14 -27.83 7.58
C ASP A 542 14.88 -28.07 6.07
N ALA A 543 15.93 -28.30 5.29
CA ALA A 543 15.83 -28.67 3.87
C ALA A 543 14.92 -29.89 3.65
N ALA A 544 14.96 -30.89 4.57
CA ALA A 544 14.09 -32.05 4.51
C ALA A 544 12.61 -31.68 4.76
N GLN A 545 12.33 -30.69 5.62
CA GLN A 545 10.99 -30.16 5.83
C GLN A 545 10.49 -29.41 4.57
N ILE A 546 11.34 -28.60 3.94
CA ILE A 546 11.03 -27.92 2.68
C ILE A 546 10.66 -28.93 1.60
N LEU A 547 11.49 -29.96 1.40
CA LEU A 547 11.25 -31.02 0.42
C LEU A 547 9.93 -31.77 0.69
N ARG A 548 9.70 -32.16 1.96
CA ARG A 548 8.46 -32.86 2.37
C ARG A 548 7.24 -32.01 2.06
N LEU A 549 7.20 -30.77 2.56
CA LEU A 549 6.08 -29.86 2.34
C LEU A 549 5.81 -29.64 0.85
N THR A 550 6.86 -29.44 0.06
CA THR A 550 6.74 -29.25 -1.39
C THR A 550 6.12 -30.46 -2.07
N ARG A 551 6.59 -31.66 -1.74
CA ARG A 551 6.05 -32.92 -2.28
C ARG A 551 4.59 -33.10 -1.90
N GLU A 552 4.25 -32.87 -0.64
CA GLU A 552 2.87 -32.96 -0.15
C GLU A 552 1.95 -31.96 -0.86
N PHE A 553 2.40 -30.72 -1.04
CA PHE A 553 1.65 -29.71 -1.78
C PHE A 553 1.44 -30.09 -3.25
N ALA A 554 2.50 -30.55 -3.93
CA ALA A 554 2.39 -30.95 -5.34
C ALA A 554 1.50 -32.19 -5.53
N ALA A 555 1.54 -33.14 -4.59
CA ALA A 555 0.75 -34.37 -4.63
C ALA A 555 -0.73 -34.17 -4.19
N ALA A 556 -1.01 -33.19 -3.34
CA ALA A 556 -2.35 -32.91 -2.88
C ALA A 556 -3.21 -32.32 -4.01
N LYS A 557 -4.17 -33.13 -4.49
CA LYS A 557 -5.22 -32.71 -5.43
C LYS A 557 -6.59 -32.87 -4.75
N PRO A 558 -7.27 -31.79 -4.35
CA PRO A 558 -6.88 -30.38 -4.43
C PRO A 558 -6.08 -29.88 -3.20
N ALA A 559 -5.21 -28.90 -3.42
CA ALA A 559 -4.51 -28.14 -2.39
C ALA A 559 -4.77 -26.63 -2.53
N ARG A 560 -4.82 -25.93 -1.40
CA ARG A 560 -5.13 -24.50 -1.33
C ARG A 560 -4.04 -23.72 -0.60
N ILE A 561 -3.70 -22.55 -1.12
CA ILE A 561 -2.86 -21.56 -0.43
C ILE A 561 -3.75 -20.38 -0.03
N MET A 562 -3.69 -19.97 1.24
CA MET A 562 -4.44 -18.82 1.73
C MET A 562 -3.57 -17.95 2.62
N THR A 563 -3.48 -16.67 2.30
CA THR A 563 -2.50 -15.78 2.94
C THR A 563 -3.11 -14.85 3.97
N LEU A 564 -4.37 -14.45 3.79
CA LEU A 564 -4.87 -13.20 4.39
C LEU A 564 -3.86 -12.08 4.11
N TYR A 565 -3.68 -11.15 5.05
CA TYR A 565 -2.96 -9.89 4.83
C TYR A 565 -1.59 -9.79 5.54
N GLY A 566 -1.04 -10.89 6.09
CA GLY A 566 0.25 -10.80 6.80
C GLY A 566 1.41 -10.52 5.86
N ILE A 567 1.46 -11.20 4.72
CA ILE A 567 2.50 -11.01 3.70
C ILE A 567 2.30 -9.68 2.92
N ASP A 568 1.08 -9.17 2.85
CA ASP A 568 0.78 -7.83 2.29
C ASP A 568 1.50 -6.68 3.00
N ARG A 569 2.01 -6.92 4.21
CA ARG A 569 2.72 -5.93 5.02
C ARG A 569 4.22 -5.91 4.76
N TRP A 570 4.68 -6.55 3.70
CA TRP A 570 6.07 -6.56 3.25
C TRP A 570 6.20 -5.93 1.86
N ASN A 571 7.32 -5.25 1.61
CA ASN A 571 7.55 -4.59 0.33
C ASN A 571 7.54 -5.56 -0.88
N HIS A 572 7.93 -6.81 -0.63
CA HIS A 572 7.99 -7.87 -1.62
C HIS A 572 6.69 -8.70 -1.75
N GLY A 573 5.58 -8.26 -1.12
CA GLY A 573 4.32 -9.00 -1.12
C GLY A 573 3.76 -9.28 -2.52
N ALA A 574 3.95 -8.38 -3.49
CA ALA A 574 3.56 -8.61 -4.89
C ALA A 574 4.33 -9.77 -5.52
N THR A 575 5.63 -9.85 -5.28
CA THR A 575 6.44 -10.97 -5.80
C THR A 575 6.05 -12.29 -5.15
N PHE A 576 5.71 -12.27 -3.86
CA PHE A 576 5.13 -13.45 -3.20
C PHE A 576 3.79 -13.87 -3.83
N GLY A 577 2.88 -12.92 -4.10
CA GLY A 577 1.60 -13.16 -4.78
C GLY A 577 1.77 -13.86 -6.14
N ARG A 578 2.77 -13.44 -6.91
CA ARG A 578 3.12 -14.07 -8.20
C ARG A 578 3.61 -15.51 -8.02
N LEU A 579 4.47 -15.75 -7.02
CA LEU A 579 5.03 -17.08 -6.74
C LEU A 579 3.96 -18.06 -6.31
N ILE A 580 3.07 -17.70 -5.38
CA ILE A 580 1.99 -18.60 -4.92
C ILE A 580 0.98 -18.89 -6.04
N ALA A 581 0.68 -17.90 -6.90
CA ALA A 581 -0.16 -18.09 -8.07
C ALA A 581 0.50 -19.06 -9.08
N THR A 582 1.81 -18.92 -9.28
CA THR A 582 2.61 -19.83 -10.12
C THR A 582 2.65 -21.25 -9.55
N LEU A 583 2.85 -21.40 -8.23
CA LEU A 583 2.81 -22.71 -7.55
C LEU A 583 1.47 -23.41 -7.73
N ALA A 584 0.36 -22.69 -7.53
CA ALA A 584 -0.98 -23.24 -7.74
C ALA A 584 -1.22 -23.63 -9.20
N ALA A 585 -0.78 -22.82 -10.16
CA ALA A 585 -0.88 -23.13 -11.59
C ALA A 585 -0.05 -24.36 -11.98
N PHE A 586 1.22 -24.41 -11.56
CA PHE A 586 2.14 -25.50 -11.89
C PHE A 586 1.72 -26.83 -11.28
N THR A 587 0.95 -26.78 -10.19
CA THR A 587 0.41 -27.97 -9.54
C THR A 587 -1.05 -28.24 -9.90
N GLY A 588 -1.64 -27.59 -10.91
CA GLY A 588 -3.01 -27.89 -11.34
C GLY A 588 -4.07 -27.66 -10.25
N ASN A 589 -3.82 -26.70 -9.35
CA ASN A 589 -4.70 -26.37 -8.23
C ASN A 589 -5.55 -25.10 -8.50
N LEU A 590 -5.49 -24.51 -9.70
CA LEU A 590 -6.36 -23.39 -10.10
C LEU A 590 -7.64 -23.89 -10.77
N GLY A 591 -8.75 -23.20 -10.55
CA GLY A 591 -10.04 -23.51 -11.19
C GLY A 591 -10.73 -24.78 -10.67
N VAL A 592 -10.30 -25.33 -9.54
CA VAL A 592 -10.83 -26.59 -8.98
C VAL A 592 -11.43 -26.40 -7.58
N ARG A 593 -12.47 -27.18 -7.27
CA ARG A 593 -13.06 -27.25 -5.92
C ARG A 593 -12.03 -27.71 -4.91
N GLY A 594 -12.00 -27.08 -3.73
CA GLY A 594 -11.02 -27.31 -2.68
C GLY A 594 -9.62 -26.80 -2.97
N GLY A 595 -9.37 -26.26 -4.17
CA GLY A 595 -8.07 -25.74 -4.57
C GLY A 595 -7.96 -24.22 -4.41
N GLY A 596 -7.07 -23.65 -5.21
CA GLY A 596 -6.94 -22.22 -5.39
C GLY A 596 -5.86 -21.57 -4.53
N VAL A 597 -5.69 -20.28 -4.78
CA VAL A 597 -4.71 -19.42 -4.13
C VAL A 597 -5.32 -18.05 -3.98
N GLY A 598 -5.12 -17.40 -2.84
CA GLY A 598 -5.52 -16.00 -2.69
C GLY A 598 -5.45 -15.49 -1.27
N VAL A 599 -5.88 -14.25 -1.12
CA VAL A 599 -5.82 -13.49 0.13
C VAL A 599 -6.99 -13.84 1.03
N ASP A 600 -8.22 -13.51 0.59
CA ASP A 600 -9.47 -13.76 1.29
C ASP A 600 -10.47 -14.47 0.35
N GLY A 601 -11.75 -14.62 0.75
CA GLY A 601 -12.79 -15.36 0.01
C GLY A 601 -13.08 -14.87 -1.42
N SER A 602 -14.16 -15.34 -2.04
CA SER A 602 -14.45 -15.10 -3.46
C SER A 602 -14.87 -13.65 -3.77
N ARG A 603 -14.35 -13.10 -4.88
CA ARG A 603 -14.73 -11.77 -5.41
C ARG A 603 -16.20 -11.75 -5.80
N GLU A 604 -16.73 -12.84 -6.33
CA GLU A 604 -18.11 -12.92 -6.79
C GLU A 604 -19.11 -12.64 -5.65
N ALA A 605 -18.70 -12.90 -4.41
CA ALA A 605 -19.46 -12.56 -3.22
C ALA A 605 -19.53 -11.05 -2.91
N THR A 606 -18.75 -10.18 -3.56
CA THR A 606 -18.73 -8.72 -3.29
C THR A 606 -19.92 -8.00 -3.92
N LEU A 607 -20.52 -7.04 -3.19
CA LEU A 607 -21.68 -6.29 -3.65
C LEU A 607 -21.23 -5.18 -4.64
N PRO A 608 -21.75 -5.15 -5.88
CA PRO A 608 -21.43 -4.07 -6.81
C PRO A 608 -22.14 -2.78 -6.40
N THR A 609 -21.39 -1.69 -6.21
CA THR A 609 -21.94 -0.35 -5.88
C THR A 609 -21.60 0.70 -6.94
N SER A 610 -21.19 0.28 -8.14
CA SER A 610 -20.27 1.02 -9.04
C SER A 610 -20.74 2.40 -9.52
N ASN A 611 -22.04 2.71 -9.46
CA ASN A 611 -22.56 3.97 -10.02
C ASN A 611 -22.91 5.04 -8.98
N PHE A 612 -23.25 4.66 -7.74
CA PHE A 612 -23.65 5.65 -6.73
C PHE A 612 -22.59 6.72 -6.44
N PRO A 613 -21.28 6.40 -6.36
CA PRO A 613 -20.23 7.40 -6.15
C PRO A 613 -20.03 8.36 -7.33
N ASN A 614 -20.55 8.04 -8.51
CA ASN A 614 -20.21 8.72 -9.76
C ASN A 614 -21.45 9.41 -10.37
N PRO A 615 -21.97 10.48 -9.75
CA PRO A 615 -23.21 11.12 -10.17
C PRO A 615 -23.07 11.67 -11.60
N ASN A 616 -23.99 11.29 -12.49
CA ASN A 616 -23.99 11.67 -13.91
C ASN A 616 -22.68 11.31 -14.63
N GLY A 617 -22.03 10.21 -14.23
CA GLY A 617 -20.76 9.74 -14.81
C GLY A 617 -19.53 10.57 -14.43
N LYS A 618 -19.68 11.58 -13.56
CA LYS A 618 -18.54 12.33 -13.01
C LYS A 618 -17.77 11.45 -12.04
N ILE A 619 -16.45 11.58 -12.04
CA ILE A 619 -15.53 10.88 -11.14
C ILE A 619 -14.70 11.90 -10.37
N HIS A 620 -14.27 11.56 -9.15
CA HIS A 620 -13.29 12.34 -8.41
C HIS A 620 -11.87 12.12 -8.97
N ARG A 621 -10.92 12.96 -8.57
CA ARG A 621 -9.49 12.72 -8.85
C ARG A 621 -8.93 11.74 -7.82
N PRO A 622 -8.60 10.49 -8.19
CA PRO A 622 -8.16 9.50 -7.23
C PRO A 622 -6.73 9.78 -6.75
N ILE A 623 -6.49 9.67 -5.45
CA ILE A 623 -5.15 9.69 -4.86
C ILE A 623 -4.98 8.43 -4.02
N ASN A 624 -3.84 7.76 -4.16
CA ASN A 624 -3.43 6.68 -3.26
C ASN A 624 -3.21 7.26 -1.85
N PRO A 625 -3.95 6.83 -0.81
CA PRO A 625 -3.85 7.40 0.53
C PRO A 625 -2.44 7.33 1.16
N LEU A 626 -1.62 6.35 0.76
CA LEU A 626 -0.23 6.25 1.21
C LEU A 626 0.61 7.44 0.72
N LEU A 627 0.30 7.96 -0.46
CA LEU A 627 1.00 9.08 -1.12
C LEU A 627 0.42 10.45 -0.73
N LEU A 628 -0.72 10.49 -0.04
CA LEU A 628 -1.36 11.76 0.35
C LEU A 628 -0.46 12.67 1.19
N PRO A 629 0.29 12.19 2.21
CA PRO A 629 1.23 13.05 2.94
C PRO A 629 2.30 13.67 2.03
N GLU A 630 2.86 12.89 1.10
CA GLU A 630 3.83 13.38 0.13
C GLU A 630 3.25 14.47 -0.76
N GLN A 631 2.04 14.27 -1.29
CA GLN A 631 1.38 15.26 -2.12
C GLN A 631 1.02 16.54 -1.34
N ILE A 632 0.63 16.44 -0.07
CA ILE A 632 0.42 17.63 0.79
C ILE A 632 1.74 18.40 0.98
N ILE A 633 2.86 17.68 1.14
CA ILE A 633 4.17 18.28 1.37
C ILE A 633 4.72 18.92 0.08
N SER A 634 4.71 18.21 -1.03
CA SER A 634 5.26 18.66 -2.31
C SER A 634 4.35 19.64 -3.05
N GLU A 635 3.06 19.63 -2.74
CA GLU A 635 2.01 20.33 -3.50
C GLU A 635 1.93 19.89 -4.98
N GLN A 636 2.46 18.71 -5.31
CA GLN A 636 2.48 18.15 -6.66
C GLN A 636 1.57 16.91 -6.77
N PRO A 637 0.86 16.72 -7.90
CA PRO A 637 0.81 17.59 -9.08
C PRO A 637 -0.05 18.86 -8.90
N TYR A 638 -0.73 18.98 -7.76
CA TYR A 638 -1.48 20.15 -7.33
C TYR A 638 -1.59 20.15 -5.80
N PRO A 639 -1.75 21.32 -5.16
CA PRO A 639 -1.80 21.43 -3.71
C PRO A 639 -3.06 20.78 -3.14
N ILE A 640 -2.92 20.03 -2.04
CA ILE A 640 -4.03 19.61 -1.19
C ILE A 640 -4.10 20.54 0.02
N LYS A 641 -5.18 21.31 0.13
CA LYS A 641 -5.37 22.32 1.19
C LYS A 641 -6.43 21.94 2.20
N SER A 642 -7.31 20.99 1.87
CA SER A 642 -8.23 20.43 2.85
C SER A 642 -8.35 18.92 2.77
N VAL A 643 -8.56 18.29 3.93
CA VAL A 643 -8.87 16.87 4.05
C VAL A 643 -10.15 16.70 4.86
N PHE A 644 -11.13 16.00 4.30
CA PHE A 644 -12.33 15.54 5.00
C PHE A 644 -12.19 14.04 5.28
N VAL A 645 -12.04 13.65 6.54
CA VAL A 645 -11.87 12.24 6.95
C VAL A 645 -13.20 11.68 7.45
N ALA A 646 -13.57 10.51 6.94
CA ALA A 646 -14.68 9.72 7.44
C ALA A 646 -14.35 8.23 7.37
N PHE A 647 -15.01 7.41 8.19
CA PHE A 647 -14.84 5.95 8.17
C PHE A 647 -13.38 5.50 8.30
N GLY A 648 -12.52 6.28 8.94
CA GLY A 648 -11.08 6.02 8.97
C GLY A 648 -10.41 6.84 10.06
N ASN A 649 -9.29 6.32 10.58
CA ASN A 649 -8.47 6.99 11.58
C ASN A 649 -7.08 7.21 10.99
N TRP A 650 -6.98 8.11 10.02
CA TRP A 650 -5.82 8.36 9.16
C TRP A 650 -4.49 8.42 9.91
N ILE A 651 -4.41 9.24 10.97
CA ILE A 651 -3.19 9.43 11.77
C ILE A 651 -2.79 8.17 12.54
N ASN A 652 -3.76 7.32 12.88
CA ASN A 652 -3.54 6.10 13.65
C ASN A 652 -3.18 4.88 12.78
N GLN A 653 -3.70 4.84 11.55
CA GLN A 653 -3.71 3.63 10.71
C GLN A 653 -2.71 3.67 9.56
N LEU A 654 -2.31 4.85 9.07
CA LEU A 654 -1.26 4.95 8.04
C LEU A 654 0.15 5.02 8.65
N PRO A 655 1.18 4.58 7.90
CA PRO A 655 2.55 4.57 8.39
C PRO A 655 3.15 5.98 8.47
N ASP A 656 4.33 6.07 9.10
CA ASP A 656 5.14 7.30 9.15
C ASP A 656 4.41 8.48 9.82
N GLN A 657 3.81 8.21 10.97
CA GLN A 657 2.97 9.17 11.68
C GLN A 657 3.72 10.47 12.01
N ASN A 658 5.01 10.38 12.37
CA ASN A 658 5.79 11.57 12.72
C ASN A 658 5.91 12.54 11.53
N ARG A 659 6.17 12.02 10.33
CA ARG A 659 6.22 12.81 9.11
C ARG A 659 4.88 13.45 8.80
N LEU A 660 3.79 12.68 8.90
CA LEU A 660 2.43 13.19 8.73
C LEU A 660 2.13 14.37 9.69
N LEU A 661 2.43 14.21 10.99
CA LEU A 661 2.15 15.23 12.00
C LEU A 661 3.02 16.48 11.86
N ARG A 662 4.31 16.32 11.51
CA ARG A 662 5.29 17.41 11.52
C ARG A 662 5.39 18.16 10.20
N GLU A 663 5.14 17.50 9.08
CA GLU A 663 5.38 18.06 7.75
C GLU A 663 4.11 18.26 6.94
N ALA A 664 3.20 17.28 6.94
CA ALA A 664 1.99 17.34 6.12
C ALA A 664 0.84 18.12 6.80
N LEU A 665 0.46 17.76 8.03
CA LEU A 665 -0.65 18.42 8.71
C LEU A 665 -0.50 19.95 8.82
N PRO A 666 0.68 20.53 9.11
CA PRO A 666 0.82 21.99 9.20
C PRO A 666 0.52 22.73 7.89
N LYS A 667 0.54 22.04 6.73
CA LYS A 667 0.25 22.61 5.42
C LYS A 667 -1.23 22.59 5.03
N LEU A 668 -2.08 21.91 5.81
CA LEU A 668 -3.52 21.88 5.58
C LEU A 668 -4.21 23.10 6.21
N ASP A 669 -4.96 23.84 5.40
CA ASP A 669 -5.81 24.96 5.84
C ASP A 669 -7.09 24.49 6.54
N LEU A 670 -7.53 23.26 6.25
CA LEU A 670 -8.74 22.68 6.81
C LEU A 670 -8.66 21.16 6.96
N LEU A 671 -8.85 20.65 8.18
CA LEU A 671 -9.07 19.24 8.48
C LEU A 671 -10.45 19.08 9.13
N VAL A 672 -11.33 18.31 8.50
CA VAL A 672 -12.67 17.99 9.03
C VAL A 672 -12.74 16.49 9.27
N VAL A 673 -13.33 16.07 10.39
CA VAL A 673 -13.50 14.66 10.73
C VAL A 673 -14.95 14.37 11.08
N ALA A 674 -15.58 13.42 10.40
CA ALA A 674 -16.87 12.85 10.79
C ALA A 674 -16.62 11.50 11.48
N ASP A 675 -17.01 11.39 12.76
CA ASP A 675 -16.71 10.21 13.59
C ASP A 675 -17.75 10.02 14.70
N HIS A 676 -17.76 8.84 15.31
CA HIS A 676 -18.56 8.52 16.49
C HIS A 676 -17.86 8.94 17.79
N PHE A 677 -16.53 9.00 17.79
CA PHE A 677 -15.68 9.26 18.96
C PHE A 677 -14.53 10.21 18.64
N MET A 678 -13.91 10.79 19.68
CA MET A 678 -12.69 11.58 19.56
C MET A 678 -11.46 10.68 19.31
N THR A 679 -11.33 10.18 18.08
CA THR A 679 -10.22 9.33 17.59
C THR A 679 -8.90 10.09 17.49
N GLU A 680 -7.77 9.40 17.26
CA GLU A 680 -6.46 10.05 17.01
C GLU A 680 -6.59 11.16 15.98
N THR A 681 -7.27 10.89 14.87
CA THR A 681 -7.41 11.86 13.77
C THR A 681 -8.31 13.03 14.16
N ALA A 682 -9.41 12.77 14.87
CA ALA A 682 -10.32 13.80 15.34
C ALA A 682 -9.63 14.82 16.28
N ARG A 683 -8.67 14.38 17.10
CA ARG A 683 -7.90 15.27 18.02
C ARG A 683 -7.11 16.35 17.29
N TYR A 684 -6.75 16.12 16.03
CA TYR A 684 -6.03 17.08 15.19
C TYR A 684 -6.96 17.87 14.26
N ALA A 685 -8.27 17.61 14.26
CA ALA A 685 -9.20 18.29 13.35
C ALA A 685 -9.43 19.76 13.70
N ASP A 686 -9.86 20.54 12.71
CA ASP A 686 -10.41 21.89 12.95
C ASP A 686 -11.89 21.83 13.32
N TYR A 687 -12.61 20.88 12.71
CA TYR A 687 -14.01 20.58 13.01
C TYR A 687 -14.23 19.07 13.14
N VAL A 688 -14.98 18.69 14.16
CA VAL A 688 -15.43 17.30 14.36
C VAL A 688 -16.95 17.26 14.28
N LEU A 689 -17.48 16.43 13.40
CA LEU A 689 -18.91 16.29 13.13
C LEU A 689 -19.42 14.96 13.73
N PRO A 690 -20.44 14.97 14.60
CA PRO A 690 -20.95 13.76 15.23
C PRO A 690 -21.76 12.94 14.23
N ALA A 691 -21.19 11.81 13.79
CA ALA A 691 -21.85 10.90 12.85
C ALA A 691 -22.82 9.94 13.56
N ALA A 692 -23.91 9.61 12.88
CA ALA A 692 -24.87 8.61 13.31
C ALA A 692 -24.32 7.19 13.06
N THR A 693 -24.48 6.31 14.05
CA THR A 693 -24.06 4.90 13.93
C THR A 693 -24.96 4.17 12.94
N PHE A 694 -24.58 2.94 12.58
CA PHE A 694 -25.39 2.12 11.69
C PHE A 694 -26.71 1.63 12.30
N PHE A 695 -26.93 1.80 13.61
CA PHE A 695 -28.24 1.57 14.22
C PHE A 695 -29.16 2.79 14.12
N GLU A 696 -28.65 3.95 13.71
CA GLU A 696 -29.34 5.24 13.76
C GLU A 696 -29.79 5.72 12.38
N ARG A 697 -29.47 4.96 11.32
CA ARG A 697 -29.74 5.35 9.93
C ARG A 697 -29.99 4.14 9.04
N GLU A 698 -30.68 4.42 7.94
CA GLU A 698 -30.99 3.45 6.89
C GLU A 698 -29.82 3.30 5.90
N ASP A 699 -29.48 2.06 5.56
CA ASP A 699 -28.47 1.71 4.55
C ASP A 699 -28.64 0.23 4.10
N MET A 700 -27.68 -0.28 3.34
CA MET A 700 -27.56 -1.68 2.95
C MET A 700 -26.10 -2.12 3.04
N VAL A 701 -25.86 -3.41 3.26
CA VAL A 701 -24.51 -3.99 3.26
C VAL A 701 -24.45 -5.26 2.42
N LYS A 702 -23.26 -5.59 1.93
CA LYS A 702 -22.95 -6.96 1.50
C LYS A 702 -23.19 -7.89 2.70
N GLY A 703 -23.74 -9.08 2.49
CA GLY A 703 -23.78 -10.14 3.48
C GLY A 703 -22.56 -11.07 3.42
N PRO A 704 -22.45 -12.04 4.35
CA PRO A 704 -21.54 -13.17 4.19
C PRO A 704 -21.88 -13.97 2.92
N GLY A 705 -20.87 -14.57 2.28
CA GLY A 705 -21.07 -15.37 1.06
C GLY A 705 -21.94 -14.65 0.00
N PRO A 706 -23.01 -15.28 -0.52
CA PRO A 706 -23.80 -14.75 -1.63
C PRO A 706 -24.93 -13.78 -1.22
N TYR A 707 -24.96 -13.28 0.02
CA TYR A 707 -26.11 -12.53 0.54
C TYR A 707 -25.94 -11.01 0.44
N VAL A 708 -27.07 -10.29 0.44
CA VAL A 708 -27.18 -8.85 0.68
C VAL A 708 -28.13 -8.64 1.86
N GLN A 709 -27.88 -7.63 2.70
CA GLN A 709 -28.67 -7.36 3.90
C GLN A 709 -29.12 -5.92 3.98
N TYR A 710 -30.37 -5.73 4.37
CA TYR A 710 -30.91 -4.42 4.73
C TYR A 710 -30.41 -3.98 6.11
N GLN A 711 -30.11 -2.69 6.26
CA GLN A 711 -29.66 -2.09 7.51
C GLN A 711 -30.62 -0.94 7.87
N PRO A 712 -31.69 -1.21 8.65
CA PRO A 712 -32.62 -0.18 9.09
C PRO A 712 -32.05 0.69 10.22
N ALA A 713 -32.62 1.89 10.37
CA ALA A 713 -32.52 2.66 11.61
C ALA A 713 -33.32 1.94 12.72
N ILE A 714 -32.61 1.37 13.70
CA ILE A 714 -33.17 0.63 14.84
C ILE A 714 -33.60 1.58 15.96
N VAL A 715 -32.82 2.63 16.17
CA VAL A 715 -33.05 3.68 17.17
C VAL A 715 -32.89 5.05 16.52
N ALA A 716 -33.43 6.09 17.14
CA ALA A 716 -33.18 7.46 16.68
C ALA A 716 -31.71 7.85 16.91
N PRO A 717 -31.12 8.72 16.07
CA PRO A 717 -29.81 9.32 16.34
C PRO A 717 -29.75 9.95 17.74
N ARG A 718 -28.70 9.64 18.51
CA ARG A 718 -28.48 10.25 19.82
C ARG A 718 -28.01 11.70 19.68
N GLY A 719 -28.50 12.58 20.55
CA GLY A 719 -28.11 13.99 20.55
C GLY A 719 -28.42 14.67 19.22
N GLU A 720 -27.42 15.34 18.64
CA GLU A 720 -27.52 15.97 17.33
C GLU A 720 -26.79 15.17 16.24
N CYS A 721 -26.54 13.87 16.44
CA CYS A 721 -25.89 13.04 15.42
C CYS A 721 -26.67 13.06 14.10
N ARG A 722 -25.96 13.18 12.98
CA ARG A 722 -26.53 13.09 11.62
C ARG A 722 -25.88 11.96 10.83
N SER A 723 -26.62 11.35 9.91
CA SER A 723 -26.03 10.38 8.98
C SER A 723 -25.00 11.05 8.07
N ASP A 724 -24.02 10.29 7.61
CA ASP A 724 -23.03 10.79 6.66
C ASP A 724 -23.68 11.28 5.36
N PHE A 725 -24.78 10.65 4.94
CA PHE A 725 -25.61 11.11 3.83
C PHE A 725 -26.14 12.53 4.06
N GLU A 726 -26.75 12.79 5.22
CA GLU A 726 -27.27 14.13 5.55
C GLU A 726 -26.14 15.16 5.61
N ILE A 727 -25.00 14.80 6.21
CA ILE A 727 -23.82 15.68 6.27
C ILE A 727 -23.33 16.02 4.86
N ALA A 728 -23.16 15.01 3.99
CA ALA A 728 -22.71 15.20 2.61
C ALA A 728 -23.72 16.00 1.77
N ALA A 729 -25.02 15.72 1.90
CA ALA A 729 -26.07 16.44 1.17
C ALA A 729 -26.16 17.92 1.59
N GLU A 730 -26.04 18.23 2.88
CA GLU A 730 -26.07 19.61 3.37
C GLU A 730 -24.81 20.40 2.99
N LEU A 731 -23.64 19.75 2.94
CA LEU A 731 -22.43 20.33 2.38
C LEU A 731 -22.58 20.56 0.87
N ALA A 732 -23.12 19.58 0.13
CA ALA A 732 -23.34 19.69 -1.31
C ALA A 732 -24.21 20.90 -1.67
N LYS A 733 -25.31 21.10 -0.94
CA LYS A 733 -26.19 22.29 -1.09
C LYS A 733 -25.40 23.59 -0.94
N ARG A 734 -24.62 23.72 0.14
CA ARG A 734 -23.81 24.92 0.40
C ARG A 734 -22.68 25.12 -0.60
N LEU A 735 -22.16 24.05 -1.20
CA LEU A 735 -21.08 24.10 -2.18
C LEU A 735 -21.57 24.28 -3.63
N GLY A 736 -22.90 24.33 -3.84
CA GLY A 736 -23.51 24.55 -5.16
C GLY A 736 -23.64 23.28 -6.01
N CYS A 737 -23.53 22.09 -5.40
CA CYS A 737 -23.65 20.79 -6.08
C CYS A 737 -24.75 19.90 -5.46
N GLY A 738 -25.75 20.51 -4.81
CA GLY A 738 -26.86 19.81 -4.14
C GLY A 738 -27.65 18.87 -5.05
N GLY A 739 -27.64 19.10 -6.37
CA GLY A 739 -28.26 18.21 -7.37
C GLY A 739 -27.70 16.77 -7.38
N ALA A 740 -26.54 16.54 -6.77
CA ALA A 740 -26.03 15.18 -6.56
C ALA A 740 -26.82 14.39 -5.50
N PHE A 741 -27.66 15.03 -4.67
CA PHE A 741 -28.36 14.42 -3.54
C PHE A 741 -29.86 14.77 -3.53
N GLU A 742 -30.52 14.69 -4.67
CA GLU A 742 -31.93 15.08 -4.85
C GLU A 742 -32.94 14.03 -4.35
N LYS A 743 -32.52 12.77 -4.24
CA LYS A 743 -33.39 11.68 -3.80
C LYS A 743 -33.19 11.37 -2.30
N PRO A 744 -34.20 10.84 -1.60
CA PRO A 744 -33.99 10.27 -0.28
C PRO A 744 -33.04 9.06 -0.35
N PRO A 745 -32.34 8.71 0.75
CA PRO A 745 -31.41 7.56 0.79
C PRO A 745 -32.00 6.26 0.25
N ARG A 746 -33.27 5.97 0.60
CA ARG A 746 -33.97 4.75 0.18
C ARG A 746 -34.00 4.56 -1.33
N ASP A 747 -34.23 5.63 -2.09
CA ASP A 747 -34.31 5.55 -3.55
C ASP A 747 -32.93 5.27 -4.16
N TYR A 748 -31.86 5.81 -3.57
CA TYR A 748 -30.49 5.46 -3.98
C TYR A 748 -30.16 4.00 -3.70
N LEU A 749 -30.67 3.40 -2.61
CA LEU A 749 -30.52 1.96 -2.37
C LEU A 749 -31.24 1.12 -3.43
N ALA A 750 -32.44 1.55 -3.84
CA ALA A 750 -33.19 0.90 -4.92
C ALA A 750 -32.45 0.99 -6.26
N ASP A 751 -31.90 2.17 -6.59
CA ASP A 751 -31.07 2.37 -7.78
C ASP A 751 -29.84 1.42 -7.77
N VAL A 752 -29.13 1.31 -6.64
CA VAL A 752 -27.96 0.42 -6.51
C VAL A 752 -28.33 -1.05 -6.73
N LEU A 753 -29.47 -1.51 -6.20
CA LEU A 753 -29.94 -2.88 -6.45
C LEU A 753 -30.25 -3.09 -7.92
N ALA A 754 -30.96 -2.16 -8.55
CA ALA A 754 -31.37 -2.22 -9.96
C ALA A 754 -30.18 -2.20 -10.93
N ASP A 755 -29.13 -1.44 -10.61
CA ASP A 755 -27.91 -1.34 -11.42
C ASP A 755 -27.02 -2.60 -11.33
N GLY A 756 -27.07 -3.32 -10.21
CA GLY A 756 -26.20 -4.48 -9.99
C GLY A 756 -26.68 -5.74 -10.72
N GLU A 757 -25.83 -6.32 -11.57
CA GLU A 757 -26.18 -7.50 -12.37
C GLU A 757 -26.73 -8.69 -11.55
N THR A 758 -26.12 -8.91 -10.38
CA THR A 758 -26.44 -10.00 -9.44
C THR A 758 -27.52 -9.63 -8.42
N THR A 759 -28.00 -8.39 -8.42
CA THR A 759 -28.97 -7.83 -7.45
C THR A 759 -30.23 -7.26 -8.10
N ARG A 760 -30.25 -6.99 -9.40
CA ARG A 760 -31.38 -6.37 -10.12
C ARG A 760 -32.71 -7.11 -10.02
N HIS A 761 -32.69 -8.38 -9.63
CA HIS A 761 -33.90 -9.17 -9.35
C HIS A 761 -34.45 -8.97 -7.93
N ILE A 762 -33.76 -8.21 -7.08
CA ILE A 762 -34.12 -7.93 -5.69
C ILE A 762 -34.80 -6.57 -5.65
N ALA A 763 -36.11 -6.56 -5.42
CA ALA A 763 -36.82 -5.32 -5.10
C ALA A 763 -36.46 -4.87 -3.68
N LEU A 764 -36.27 -3.56 -3.46
CA LEU A 764 -35.88 -3.04 -2.16
C LEU A 764 -36.91 -3.38 -1.07
N ASP A 765 -38.21 -3.26 -1.36
CA ASP A 765 -39.28 -3.59 -0.39
C ASP A 765 -39.27 -5.08 0.01
N GLU A 766 -38.91 -5.98 -0.91
CA GLU A 766 -38.74 -7.40 -0.59
C GLU A 766 -37.53 -7.63 0.31
N LEU A 767 -36.41 -6.92 0.04
CA LEU A 767 -35.23 -6.98 0.88
C LEU A 767 -35.49 -6.39 2.27
N ILE A 768 -36.30 -5.35 2.39
CA ILE A 768 -36.74 -4.78 3.68
C ILE A 768 -37.57 -5.82 4.44
N ALA A 769 -38.55 -6.44 3.78
CA ALA A 769 -39.43 -7.42 4.42
C ALA A 769 -38.69 -8.68 4.89
N GLN A 770 -37.70 -9.15 4.11
CA GLN A 770 -36.93 -10.37 4.42
C GLN A 770 -35.68 -10.07 5.28
N GLY A 771 -35.17 -8.84 5.23
CA GLY A 771 -33.94 -8.37 5.88
C GLY A 771 -32.63 -8.93 5.29
N VAL A 772 -32.67 -10.09 4.63
CA VAL A 772 -31.54 -10.69 3.91
C VAL A 772 -32.02 -11.43 2.67
N MET A 773 -31.35 -11.26 1.55
CA MET A 773 -31.67 -11.98 0.30
C MET A 773 -30.41 -12.49 -0.39
N LYS A 774 -30.56 -13.59 -1.14
CA LYS A 774 -29.47 -14.18 -1.91
C LYS A 774 -29.34 -13.48 -3.26
N ARG A 775 -28.12 -13.13 -3.62
CA ARG A 775 -27.75 -12.64 -4.95
C ARG A 775 -27.80 -13.76 -5.99
N ARG A 776 -28.03 -13.40 -7.25
CA ARG A 776 -27.97 -14.34 -8.37
C ARG A 776 -26.54 -14.37 -8.89
N LEU A 777 -25.71 -15.18 -8.24
CA LEU A 777 -24.32 -15.43 -8.65
C LEU A 777 -24.26 -16.47 -9.78
N PRO A 778 -23.20 -16.47 -10.60
CA PRO A 778 -23.00 -17.51 -11.61
C PRO A 778 -22.89 -18.91 -10.97
N PRO A 779 -23.13 -19.99 -11.75
CA PRO A 779 -22.80 -21.34 -11.31
C PRO A 779 -21.33 -21.43 -10.87
N ASP A 780 -21.06 -22.25 -9.85
CA ASP A 780 -19.71 -22.47 -9.32
C ASP A 780 -18.97 -21.20 -8.85
N TRP A 781 -19.68 -20.12 -8.50
CA TRP A 781 -19.10 -18.86 -7.98
C TRP A 781 -18.18 -19.07 -6.76
N GLU A 782 -18.34 -20.19 -6.04
CA GLU A 782 -17.47 -20.57 -4.93
C GLU A 782 -16.04 -20.89 -5.40
N VAL A 783 -15.84 -21.21 -6.69
CA VAL A 783 -14.56 -21.61 -7.28
C VAL A 783 -14.08 -20.53 -8.23
N MET A 784 -12.96 -19.89 -7.89
CA MET A 784 -12.37 -18.87 -8.75
C MET A 784 -11.68 -19.51 -9.96
N HIS A 785 -11.82 -18.87 -11.13
CA HIS A 785 -11.24 -19.33 -12.41
C HIS A 785 -11.70 -20.74 -12.82
N CYS A 786 -12.92 -21.15 -12.48
CA CYS A 786 -13.46 -22.48 -12.82
C CYS A 786 -13.57 -22.71 -14.34
N ASP A 787 -13.62 -21.64 -15.13
CA ASP A 787 -13.65 -21.66 -16.60
C ASP A 787 -12.25 -21.64 -17.24
N LEU A 788 -11.20 -21.52 -16.43
CA LEU A 788 -9.80 -21.40 -16.85
C LEU A 788 -9.54 -20.24 -17.82
N HIS A 789 -10.37 -19.18 -17.77
CA HIS A 789 -10.11 -17.93 -18.45
C HIS A 789 -9.36 -16.97 -17.53
N PHE A 790 -8.24 -16.45 -18.04
CA PHE A 790 -7.39 -15.50 -17.33
C PHE A 790 -7.46 -14.16 -18.05
N HIS A 791 -7.69 -13.08 -17.30
CA HIS A 791 -7.83 -11.73 -17.86
C HIS A 791 -6.48 -11.02 -18.06
N THR A 792 -5.41 -11.81 -18.20
CA THR A 792 -4.05 -11.31 -18.47
C THR A 792 -3.93 -10.88 -19.94
N PRO A 793 -2.93 -10.05 -20.29
CA PRO A 793 -2.67 -9.70 -21.68
C PRO A 793 -2.48 -10.90 -22.62
N SER A 794 -1.94 -12.02 -22.14
CA SER A 794 -1.77 -13.26 -22.92
C SER A 794 -2.97 -14.21 -22.91
N GLY A 795 -3.99 -13.95 -22.09
CA GLY A 795 -5.10 -14.88 -21.85
C GLY A 795 -4.69 -16.15 -21.09
N ARG A 796 -3.50 -16.16 -20.49
CA ARG A 796 -2.86 -17.29 -19.80
C ARG A 796 -2.35 -16.86 -18.42
N VAL A 797 -1.99 -17.81 -17.57
CA VAL A 797 -1.26 -17.52 -16.33
C VAL A 797 0.13 -16.95 -16.66
N GLU A 798 0.40 -15.71 -16.28
CA GLU A 798 1.62 -14.96 -16.55
C GLU A 798 2.57 -14.96 -15.35
N PHE A 799 3.38 -16.01 -15.19
CA PHE A 799 4.53 -15.91 -14.27
C PHE A 799 5.63 -15.01 -14.85
N TYR A 800 5.75 -14.95 -16.18
CA TYR A 800 6.61 -14.02 -16.91
C TYR A 800 5.79 -12.83 -17.43
N VAL A 801 5.98 -11.65 -16.84
CA VAL A 801 5.11 -10.49 -17.01
C VAL A 801 5.85 -9.37 -17.75
N GLU A 802 5.57 -9.16 -19.03
CA GLU A 802 6.29 -8.18 -19.86
C GLU A 802 6.17 -6.73 -19.36
N ARG A 803 5.05 -6.35 -18.72
CA ARG A 803 4.91 -4.98 -18.15
C ARG A 803 5.96 -4.67 -17.08
N LEU A 804 6.55 -5.72 -16.49
CA LEU A 804 7.54 -5.62 -15.43
C LEU A 804 8.99 -5.67 -15.96
N LEU A 805 9.22 -5.82 -17.27
CA LEU A 805 10.54 -5.74 -17.89
C LEU A 805 11.28 -4.42 -17.57
N PRO A 806 10.66 -3.23 -17.65
CA PRO A 806 11.35 -1.97 -17.31
C PRO A 806 11.83 -1.89 -15.85
N PHE A 807 11.25 -2.70 -14.97
CA PHE A 807 11.61 -2.77 -13.56
C PHE A 807 12.61 -3.90 -13.24
N GLY A 808 13.03 -4.69 -14.26
CA GLY A 808 13.86 -5.87 -14.06
C GLY A 808 13.13 -7.03 -13.35
N ARG A 809 11.79 -7.02 -13.38
CA ARG A 809 10.92 -7.91 -12.58
C ARG A 809 10.01 -8.78 -13.43
N ALA A 810 10.38 -9.03 -14.69
CA ALA A 810 9.58 -9.86 -15.59
C ALA A 810 9.33 -11.25 -15.01
N LEU A 811 10.30 -11.84 -14.31
CA LEU A 811 10.12 -13.02 -13.47
C LEU A 811 9.94 -12.65 -12.00
N PRO A 812 9.27 -13.49 -11.19
CA PRO A 812 9.07 -13.24 -9.76
C PRO A 812 10.30 -13.72 -8.96
N ASN A 813 11.44 -13.07 -9.13
CA ASN A 813 12.69 -13.42 -8.46
C ASN A 813 12.73 -12.92 -7.00
N TYR A 814 13.74 -13.32 -6.22
CA TYR A 814 13.92 -12.78 -4.87
C TYR A 814 14.07 -11.25 -4.89
N GLU A 815 13.29 -10.60 -4.03
CA GLU A 815 13.40 -9.18 -3.73
C GLU A 815 13.58 -9.03 -2.23
N PRO A 816 14.68 -8.40 -1.76
CA PRO A 816 14.84 -8.19 -0.34
C PRO A 816 13.77 -7.22 0.19
N PRO A 817 13.34 -7.38 1.46
CA PRO A 817 12.74 -6.30 2.23
C PRO A 817 13.54 -4.98 2.12
N LEU A 818 12.91 -3.84 2.39
CA LEU A 818 13.54 -2.53 2.42
C LEU A 818 14.43 -2.33 3.64
N GLU A 819 14.03 -2.85 4.81
CA GLU A 819 14.79 -2.78 6.06
C GLU A 819 15.14 -4.16 6.59
N ALA A 820 14.15 -5.03 6.74
CA ALA A 820 14.23 -6.22 7.57
C ALA A 820 14.87 -7.43 6.85
N PHE A 821 16.09 -7.27 6.34
CA PHE A 821 16.92 -8.35 5.80
C PHE A 821 18.33 -8.37 6.43
N PRO A 822 18.95 -9.57 6.59
CA PRO A 822 20.17 -9.72 7.39
C PRO A 822 21.37 -8.89 6.91
N GLU A 823 21.51 -8.71 5.61
CA GLU A 823 22.63 -7.98 5.00
C GLU A 823 22.46 -6.45 5.07
N ASN A 824 21.34 -5.94 5.61
CA ASN A 824 21.12 -4.51 5.77
C ASN A 824 21.95 -3.94 6.92
N GLU A 825 22.69 -2.87 6.68
CA GLU A 825 23.48 -2.18 7.73
C GLU A 825 22.61 -1.67 8.89
N LEU A 826 21.32 -1.36 8.65
CA LEU A 826 20.40 -0.97 9.71
C LEU A 826 20.23 -2.07 10.77
N SER A 827 20.38 -3.34 10.41
CA SER A 827 20.28 -4.47 11.35
C SER A 827 21.38 -4.47 12.42
N LEU A 828 22.51 -3.81 12.15
CA LEU A 828 23.60 -3.63 13.13
C LEU A 828 23.22 -2.65 14.24
N HIS A 829 22.29 -1.73 13.96
CA HIS A 829 21.81 -0.71 14.89
C HIS A 829 20.45 -1.07 15.51
N TYR A 830 19.62 -1.79 14.76
CA TYR A 830 18.24 -2.14 15.09
C TYR A 830 18.01 -3.63 14.79
N PRO A 831 18.34 -4.53 15.71
CA PRO A 831 18.41 -5.97 15.43
C PRO A 831 17.05 -6.69 15.47
N LEU A 832 15.97 -6.02 15.90
CA LEU A 832 14.65 -6.63 16.04
C LEU A 832 13.75 -6.26 14.86
N VAL A 833 13.13 -7.26 14.24
CA VAL A 833 12.05 -7.04 13.26
C VAL A 833 10.76 -6.70 14.01
N CYS A 834 10.18 -5.54 13.72
CA CYS A 834 8.90 -5.11 14.28
C CYS A 834 7.74 -5.64 13.43
N LEU A 835 7.00 -6.60 13.97
CA LEU A 835 5.84 -7.19 13.33
C LEU A 835 4.56 -6.61 13.95
N THR A 836 3.56 -6.36 13.10
CA THR A 836 2.28 -5.78 13.53
C THR A 836 1.15 -6.79 13.36
N GLU A 837 0.28 -6.89 14.37
CA GLU A 837 -0.85 -7.81 14.35
C GLU A 837 -2.21 -7.13 14.53
N HIS A 838 -3.25 -7.79 14.02
CA HIS A 838 -4.64 -7.42 14.28
C HIS A 838 -5.13 -8.10 15.57
N SER A 839 -5.58 -7.32 16.55
CA SER A 839 -6.20 -7.85 17.77
C SER A 839 -7.56 -8.49 17.48
N ARG A 840 -7.89 -9.55 18.22
CA ARG A 840 -9.25 -10.12 18.25
C ARG A 840 -10.26 -9.25 19.01
N TYR A 841 -9.81 -8.24 19.74
CA TYR A 841 -10.63 -7.40 20.61
C TYR A 841 -10.95 -6.03 20.00
N ARG A 842 -10.35 -5.71 18.84
CA ARG A 842 -10.64 -4.49 18.07
C ARG A 842 -10.89 -4.83 16.62
N VAL A 843 -11.48 -3.88 15.89
CA VAL A 843 -11.45 -3.86 14.43
C VAL A 843 -10.68 -2.62 14.04
N HIS A 844 -9.40 -2.79 13.68
CA HIS A 844 -8.46 -1.67 13.53
C HIS A 844 -8.43 -0.85 14.83
N SER A 845 -8.71 0.46 14.81
CA SER A 845 -8.87 1.28 16.03
C SER A 845 -10.27 1.25 16.63
N THR A 846 -11.27 0.70 15.95
CA THR A 846 -12.64 0.62 16.48
C THR A 846 -12.70 -0.37 17.65
N PHE A 847 -13.49 -0.01 18.67
CA PHE A 847 -13.62 -0.70 19.96
C PHE A 847 -12.41 -0.61 20.91
N SER A 848 -11.40 0.22 20.62
CA SER A 848 -10.30 0.46 21.59
C SER A 848 -10.77 1.03 22.93
N ASN A 849 -11.92 1.70 22.93
CA ASN A 849 -12.58 2.23 24.12
C ASN A 849 -13.76 1.38 24.62
N ALA A 850 -14.03 0.20 24.04
CA ALA A 850 -15.18 -0.62 24.44
C ALA A 850 -14.98 -1.23 25.85
N PRO A 851 -15.79 -0.86 26.86
CA PRO A 851 -15.54 -1.27 28.25
C PRO A 851 -15.33 -2.78 28.45
N TRP A 852 -16.26 -3.64 27.98
CA TRP A 852 -16.13 -5.10 28.14
C TRP A 852 -14.88 -5.69 27.46
N LEU A 853 -14.40 -5.06 26.39
CA LEU A 853 -13.20 -5.54 25.68
C LEU A 853 -11.93 -5.05 26.38
N ARG A 854 -11.96 -3.85 26.97
CA ARG A 854 -10.87 -3.31 27.79
C ARG A 854 -10.68 -4.04 29.12
N GLU A 855 -11.69 -4.76 29.61
CA GLU A 855 -11.51 -5.68 30.75
C GLU A 855 -10.58 -6.86 30.40
N ILE A 856 -10.53 -7.25 29.12
CA ILE A 856 -9.74 -8.39 28.64
C ILE A 856 -8.39 -7.92 28.10
N GLU A 857 -8.39 -6.87 27.27
CA GLU A 857 -7.18 -6.26 26.71
C GLU A 857 -7.06 -4.83 27.25
N THR A 858 -6.40 -4.68 28.41
CA THR A 858 -6.43 -3.46 29.22
C THR A 858 -5.54 -2.33 28.68
N GLU A 859 -4.39 -2.69 28.09
CA GLU A 859 -3.32 -1.78 27.69
C GLU A 859 -2.56 -2.35 26.48
N PRO A 860 -1.90 -1.51 25.66
CA PRO A 860 -0.96 -1.97 24.64
C PRO A 860 0.24 -2.68 25.27
N ARG A 861 0.67 -3.78 24.65
CA ARG A 861 1.85 -4.54 25.08
C ARG A 861 2.72 -4.91 23.89
N ALA A 862 4.03 -4.97 24.12
CA ALA A 862 5.01 -5.46 23.17
C ALA A 862 5.30 -6.93 23.47
N ALA A 863 4.89 -7.82 22.58
CA ALA A 863 5.17 -9.25 22.75
C ALA A 863 6.58 -9.58 22.26
N VAL A 864 7.38 -10.20 23.12
CA VAL A 864 8.83 -10.41 22.92
C VAL A 864 9.22 -11.80 23.41
N HIS A 865 10.19 -12.45 22.75
CA HIS A 865 10.71 -13.73 23.21
C HIS A 865 11.54 -13.57 24.51
N PRO A 866 11.44 -14.47 25.51
CA PRO A 866 12.21 -14.38 26.75
C PRO A 866 13.72 -14.19 26.57
N LEU A 867 14.34 -14.84 25.58
CA LEU A 867 15.77 -14.67 25.28
C LEU A 867 16.14 -13.24 24.84
N GLU A 868 15.26 -12.55 24.11
CA GLU A 868 15.53 -11.16 23.70
C GLU A 868 15.42 -10.19 24.87
N ALA A 869 14.54 -10.50 25.82
CA ALA A 869 14.39 -9.76 27.06
C ALA A 869 15.58 -9.97 28.00
N GLU A 870 16.02 -11.22 28.18
CA GLU A 870 17.20 -11.58 28.99
C GLU A 870 18.46 -10.86 28.52
N ARG A 871 18.73 -10.86 27.20
CA ARG A 871 19.87 -10.14 26.58
C ARG A 871 19.91 -8.65 26.90
N ARG A 872 18.78 -8.06 27.27
CA ARG A 872 18.60 -6.62 27.54
C ARG A 872 18.24 -6.32 29.00
N GLY A 873 18.28 -7.32 29.89
CA GLY A 873 17.92 -7.14 31.30
C GLY A 873 16.46 -6.74 31.53
N ILE A 874 15.56 -7.14 30.62
CA ILE A 874 14.12 -6.87 30.64
C ILE A 874 13.38 -8.06 31.25
N VAL A 875 12.42 -7.81 32.15
CA VAL A 875 11.51 -8.82 32.70
C VAL A 875 10.06 -8.51 32.37
N GLU A 876 9.17 -9.49 32.57
CA GLU A 876 7.73 -9.35 32.32
C GLU A 876 7.16 -8.06 32.92
N ARG A 877 6.39 -7.32 32.12
CA ARG A 877 5.74 -6.04 32.47
C ARG A 877 6.66 -4.83 32.69
N ASP A 878 7.96 -4.95 32.52
CA ASP A 878 8.83 -3.77 32.44
C ASP A 878 8.33 -2.81 31.35
N TRP A 879 8.47 -1.51 31.62
CA TRP A 879 8.33 -0.49 30.59
C TRP A 879 9.55 -0.55 29.66
N VAL A 880 9.29 -0.60 28.36
CA VAL A 880 10.31 -0.62 27.33
C VAL A 880 10.06 0.47 26.32
N ARG A 881 11.13 1.16 25.91
CA ARG A 881 11.12 2.06 24.77
C ARG A 881 11.55 1.28 23.55
N ILE A 882 10.64 1.10 22.60
CA ILE A 882 10.92 0.53 21.28
C ILE A 882 11.12 1.69 20.32
N TYR A 883 12.23 1.68 19.57
CA TYR A 883 12.61 2.84 18.78
C TYR A 883 13.44 2.49 17.54
N ASN A 884 13.49 3.45 16.64
CA ASN A 884 14.45 3.54 15.55
C ASN A 884 14.76 5.01 15.23
N GLY A 885 15.41 5.27 14.08
CA GLY A 885 15.75 6.64 13.67
C GLY A 885 14.55 7.55 13.37
N ARG A 886 13.33 7.00 13.23
CA ARG A 886 12.12 7.76 12.89
C ARG A 886 11.29 8.15 14.11
N GLY A 887 11.30 7.32 15.15
CA GLY A 887 10.48 7.56 16.33
C GLY A 887 10.57 6.45 17.36
N HIS A 888 9.67 6.50 18.32
CA HIS A 888 9.60 5.53 19.41
C HIS A 888 8.17 5.32 19.89
N VAL A 889 8.00 4.26 20.65
CA VAL A 889 6.81 4.00 21.47
C VAL A 889 7.25 3.38 22.79
N THR A 890 6.59 3.75 23.88
CA THR A 890 6.85 3.25 25.22
C THR A 890 5.62 2.51 25.73
N LEU A 891 5.80 1.24 26.03
CA LEU A 891 4.74 0.34 26.48
C LEU A 891 5.32 -0.80 27.32
N ARG A 892 4.45 -1.59 27.95
CA ARG A 892 4.89 -2.74 28.74
C ARG A 892 5.25 -3.92 27.86
N VAL A 893 6.32 -4.61 28.22
CA VAL A 893 6.68 -5.87 27.58
C VAL A 893 5.79 -7.01 28.07
N HIS A 894 5.52 -7.95 27.17
CA HIS A 894 4.89 -9.23 27.45
C HIS A 894 5.76 -10.36 26.88
N LEU A 895 6.33 -11.17 27.75
CA LEU A 895 7.22 -12.28 27.39
C LEU A 895 6.40 -13.47 26.92
N SER A 896 6.67 -13.94 25.71
CA SER A 896 5.95 -15.05 25.10
C SER A 896 6.89 -15.92 24.26
N GLN A 897 6.95 -17.22 24.58
CA GLN A 897 7.66 -18.20 23.73
C GLN A 897 6.99 -18.42 22.37
N ALA A 898 5.75 -17.93 22.18
CA ALA A 898 5.10 -18.00 20.88
C ALA A 898 5.73 -17.06 19.86
N VAL A 899 6.40 -15.99 20.31
CA VAL A 899 7.09 -15.01 19.47
C VAL A 899 8.52 -15.48 19.19
N PRO A 900 9.00 -15.50 17.94
CA PRO A 900 10.37 -15.94 17.65
C PRO A 900 11.43 -14.94 18.16
N PRO A 901 12.62 -15.41 18.56
CA PRO A 901 13.78 -14.54 18.80
C PRO A 901 14.07 -13.61 17.61
N GLY A 902 14.64 -12.44 17.87
CA GLY A 902 14.90 -11.41 16.85
C GLY A 902 13.68 -10.62 16.38
N THR A 903 12.54 -10.73 17.07
CA THR A 903 11.31 -10.00 16.71
C THR A 903 10.65 -9.34 17.91
N VAL A 904 9.87 -8.29 17.63
CA VAL A 904 8.92 -7.69 18.56
C VAL A 904 7.57 -7.53 17.88
N TYR A 905 6.50 -7.94 18.56
CA TYR A 905 5.13 -7.85 18.05
C TYR A 905 4.35 -6.73 18.73
N LEU A 906 3.74 -5.86 17.92
CA LEU A 906 2.86 -4.79 18.38
C LEU A 906 1.45 -5.01 17.81
N SER A 907 0.43 -5.00 18.68
CA SER A 907 -0.95 -4.93 18.20
C SER A 907 -1.26 -3.53 17.66
N GLN A 908 -1.86 -3.46 16.47
CA GLN A 908 -2.35 -2.20 15.93
C GLN A 908 -3.65 -1.71 16.61
N GLY A 909 -4.01 -0.45 16.34
CA GLY A 909 -5.31 0.13 16.66
C GLY A 909 -5.44 0.82 18.03
N TRP A 910 -4.37 0.82 18.83
CA TRP A 910 -4.28 1.63 20.03
C TRP A 910 -4.09 3.11 19.69
N GLN A 911 -4.68 4.01 20.46
CA GLN A 911 -4.52 5.46 20.29
C GLN A 911 -3.26 5.94 21.04
N SER A 912 -2.76 7.14 20.75
CA SER A 912 -1.59 7.71 21.46
C SER A 912 -1.77 7.76 22.98
N VAL A 913 -3.00 8.04 23.44
CA VAL A 913 -3.35 8.07 24.87
C VAL A 913 -3.31 6.71 25.58
N ASP A 914 -3.28 5.61 24.82
CA ASP A 914 -3.15 4.27 25.41
C ASP A 914 -1.68 3.90 25.67
N PHE A 915 -0.74 4.57 25.00
CA PHE A 915 0.70 4.38 25.21
C PHE A 915 1.21 5.31 26.32
N GLN A 916 2.31 4.93 26.95
CA GLN A 916 2.96 5.83 27.93
C GLN A 916 3.58 7.04 27.24
N ASN A 917 4.20 6.83 26.08
CA ASN A 917 4.79 7.87 25.26
C ASN A 917 5.01 7.37 23.82
N GLY A 918 4.92 8.26 22.83
CA GLY A 918 5.10 7.93 21.42
C GLY A 918 3.95 7.09 20.85
N HIS A 919 4.18 6.47 19.69
CA HIS A 919 3.15 5.71 18.97
C HIS A 919 3.77 4.66 18.06
N ALA A 920 3.09 3.51 17.90
CA ALA A 920 3.61 2.41 17.08
C ALA A 920 3.87 2.83 15.61
N GLN A 921 3.00 3.65 15.03
CA GLN A 921 3.17 4.15 13.66
C GLN A 921 4.27 5.21 13.50
N SER A 922 4.89 5.68 14.59
CA SER A 922 6.10 6.51 14.51
C SER A 922 7.34 5.67 14.16
N LEU A 923 7.26 4.34 14.26
CA LEU A 923 8.34 3.42 13.90
C LEU A 923 8.32 3.05 12.41
N THR A 924 7.15 3.13 11.77
CA THR A 924 6.91 2.61 10.42
C THR A 924 7.30 3.65 9.35
N HIS A 925 7.31 3.25 8.08
CA HIS A 925 7.67 4.12 6.96
C HIS A 925 6.66 4.01 5.81
N ALA A 926 6.52 5.09 5.04
CA ALA A 926 5.58 5.14 3.90
C ALA A 926 6.19 4.72 2.55
N ARG A 927 7.43 4.19 2.52
CA ARG A 927 8.06 3.69 1.28
C ARG A 927 7.27 2.51 0.71
N GLY A 928 6.91 2.58 -0.56
CA GLY A 928 6.25 1.51 -1.30
C GLY A 928 6.99 1.13 -2.58
N ASN A 929 6.36 0.26 -3.35
CA ASN A 929 6.88 -0.28 -4.60
C ASN A 929 5.98 0.13 -5.77
N ALA A 930 6.44 1.07 -6.60
CA ALA A 930 5.70 1.58 -7.74
C ALA A 930 5.46 0.55 -8.86
N ALA A 931 6.11 -0.63 -8.81
CA ALA A 931 5.90 -1.70 -9.80
C ALA A 931 4.59 -2.50 -9.58
N ASN A 932 3.98 -2.37 -8.40
CA ASN A 932 2.75 -3.07 -8.03
C ASN A 932 1.58 -2.70 -8.96
N ALA A 933 0.75 -3.68 -9.33
CA ALA A 933 -0.41 -3.48 -10.20
C ALA A 933 -1.47 -2.52 -9.61
N PHE A 934 -1.60 -2.49 -8.28
CA PHE A 934 -2.49 -1.57 -7.54
C PHE A 934 -1.76 -0.37 -6.93
N GLY A 935 -0.61 0.02 -7.49
CA GLY A 935 0.19 1.13 -6.99
C GLY A 935 0.89 0.81 -5.68
N GLU A 936 1.51 1.84 -5.09
CA GLU A 936 2.32 1.69 -3.87
C GLU A 936 1.49 1.20 -2.67
N ASN A 937 2.11 0.38 -1.83
CA ASN A 937 1.49 -0.27 -0.68
C ASN A 937 2.39 -0.16 0.56
N SER A 938 1.78 0.01 1.74
CA SER A 938 2.49 0.11 3.02
C SER A 938 3.17 -1.20 3.42
N SER A 939 4.39 -1.10 3.95
CA SER A 939 5.16 -2.26 4.43
C SER A 939 5.33 -2.24 5.95
N PHE A 940 4.23 -2.43 6.71
CA PHE A 940 4.25 -2.32 8.18
C PHE A 940 5.15 -3.34 8.91
N SER A 941 5.48 -4.46 8.28
CA SER A 941 6.31 -5.52 8.86
C SER A 941 7.77 -5.45 8.41
N ASP A 942 8.09 -4.50 7.53
CA ASP A 942 9.42 -4.25 7.01
C ASP A 942 10.11 -3.13 7.79
N VAL A 943 10.19 -3.32 9.10
CA VAL A 943 10.64 -2.30 10.05
C VAL A 943 11.63 -2.92 11.02
N LEU A 944 12.79 -2.30 11.13
CA LEU A 944 13.78 -2.63 12.14
C LEU A 944 13.69 -1.67 13.33
N VAL A 945 13.82 -2.23 14.54
CA VAL A 945 13.82 -1.49 15.80
C VAL A 945 14.85 -2.05 16.77
N GLU A 946 15.16 -1.26 17.78
CA GLU A 946 15.77 -1.72 19.03
C GLU A 946 14.77 -1.46 20.18
N MET A 947 14.93 -2.18 21.28
CA MET A 947 14.23 -1.96 22.52
C MET A 947 15.21 -1.81 23.68
N GLU A 948 14.89 -0.91 24.60
CA GLU A 948 15.62 -0.76 25.85
C GLU A 948 14.64 -0.68 27.02
N LYS A 949 15.07 -1.18 28.17
CA LYS A 949 14.36 -0.96 29.43
C LYS A 949 14.39 0.52 29.74
N THR A 950 13.25 1.13 30.02
CA THR A 950 13.27 2.46 30.60
C THR A 950 13.68 2.32 32.07
N GLY A 951 14.68 3.10 32.52
CA GLY A 951 15.18 3.08 33.91
C GLY A 951 14.20 3.63 34.94
N GLU A 952 12.94 3.72 34.55
CA GLU A 952 11.95 4.58 35.08
C GLU A 952 10.84 3.63 35.54
N SER A 953 10.81 3.33 36.85
CA SER A 953 9.61 2.82 37.50
C SER A 953 8.57 3.95 37.48
N LEU A 954 8.03 4.20 36.29
CA LEU A 954 7.02 5.21 36.08
C LEU A 954 5.67 4.62 36.47
N PRO A 955 4.85 5.41 37.20
CA PRO A 955 3.78 4.96 38.08
C PRO A 955 2.77 3.97 37.47
#